data_AF-A0A7C7EAV5-F1
#
_entry.id   AF-A0A7C7EAV5-F1
#
_cell.length_a   1.000
_cell.length_b   1.000
_cell.length_c   1.000
_cell.angle_alpha   90.00
_cell.angle_beta   90.00
_cell.angle_gamma   90.00
#
_symmetry.space_group_name_H-M   'P 1'
#
loop_
_entity.id
_entity.type
_entity.pdbx_description
1 polymer ?
#
loop_
_entity_poly.entity_id
_entity_poly.type
_entity_poly.pdbx_seq_one_letter_code
_entity_poly.pdbx_strand_id
1 'polypeptide(L)'
;GAVASAVSGSENRDDSSFKDITVKGRVSGINKVGGFVGQIDANANRWVGYYDVSVSFDNCHNKATVTGSGERVGGFAGSHSSYSIYENCSNSGKISGDGGVGGLTGYAPLAIIEDTHNSGEIVGNGKNVAGLVGGMGFFNPSVEKNSNVIIFRSYNTGNVRGGDYVGGLLGGGFRLYNGGDVTGWGMHFTECYNTGNITGNGNYVGGLAGETNPSKNAFFEDCHNSGEINGKNYTAGIFGGAGQGSTAVKNCFNEGKIIGSDYAAGIFGRSSSGGTTVEDCYNLGSVEGAKYAAGIFGYSYSADTTVKDSYNRGDISGSEYIAGIYGSIEEGSGSNETTATYCYSSGKITGTGGAIAGGNFEKNFNCYYIEGNITAPTDAEYAVAKTSEDFALGEVAYLLDGGEEEHRNIWTQDEETRLPILGTPSYYKIELESNKGGSIDIDGYTKMFASSGEVIEVNVTYQDHPKNDNDNNDDENDNNDGEAQYEYVLYSLIVSFGDKENIDITDTKSFTMRSTDAQVTAVFKPQEVTPIEPPVPEPTPEPEPEEPKESDKGIGGGDGAGTETGKGEKTGDGYDDGGGDGDSDGEGDPKRDGTSEIKPVKPIETDTTIITPPSAPKATSEEIDIVSPAVIDVDVKQGHDDHPKQEQDEPSKAKTESLTTSGSPGPEMDAKEPKEPEEEEEKIRVFEIVKKAIHENPILAVIVIASVIGLLLTGGLRAYSTIKRRR
;
A
#
# COMPACT_ATOMS: atom_id res chain seq x y z
N GLY A 1 31.89 8.06 28.25
CA GLY A 1 30.66 7.80 29.01
C GLY A 1 29.62 8.79 28.58
N ALA A 2 28.34 8.49 28.72
CA ALA A 2 27.27 9.41 28.36
C ALA A 2 27.32 10.70 29.19
N VAL A 3 26.95 11.83 28.59
CA VAL A 3 26.81 13.11 29.27
C VAL A 3 25.58 13.05 30.17
N ALA A 4 25.68 13.41 31.46
CA ALA A 4 24.58 13.19 32.41
C ALA A 4 23.34 14.05 32.09
N SER A 5 23.54 15.34 31.81
CA SER A 5 22.55 16.24 31.22
C SER A 5 23.25 17.23 30.28
N ALA A 6 22.60 17.57 29.17
CA ALA A 6 22.99 18.66 28.28
C ALA A 6 21.98 19.82 28.40
N VAL A 7 22.50 21.05 28.51
CA VAL A 7 21.73 22.27 28.77
C VAL A 7 22.19 23.34 27.80
N SER A 8 21.26 24.03 27.13
CA SER A 8 21.56 25.18 26.28
C SER A 8 21.76 26.47 27.09
N GLY A 9 22.58 27.38 26.54
CA GLY A 9 22.83 28.70 27.12
C GLY A 9 21.58 29.59 27.10
N SER A 10 21.50 30.55 28.03
CA SER A 10 20.33 31.42 28.21
C SER A 10 20.55 32.88 27.81
N GLU A 11 21.66 33.19 27.12
CA GLU A 11 22.07 34.57 26.78
C GLU A 11 22.34 34.78 25.27
N ASN A 12 22.65 33.72 24.53
CA ASN A 12 22.61 33.66 23.06
C ASN A 12 21.68 32.52 22.62
N ARG A 13 21.19 32.57 21.38
CA ARG A 13 20.39 31.51 20.72
C ARG A 13 21.29 30.40 20.16
N ASP A 14 22.14 29.83 21.00
CA ASP A 14 23.13 28.85 20.59
C ASP A 14 22.54 27.43 20.67
N ASP A 15 21.90 26.99 19.57
CA ASP A 15 21.44 25.62 19.39
C ASP A 15 22.59 24.63 19.63
N SER A 16 22.36 23.61 20.47
CA SER A 16 23.39 22.63 20.80
C SER A 16 23.35 21.48 19.79
N SER A 17 24.44 21.23 19.09
CA SER A 17 24.51 20.20 18.04
C SER A 17 25.53 19.10 18.35
N PHE A 18 25.16 17.87 17.99
CA PHE A 18 26.06 16.73 17.86
C PHE A 18 26.17 16.40 16.37
N LYS A 19 27.38 16.46 15.81
CA LYS A 19 27.63 16.20 14.38
C LYS A 19 28.75 15.19 14.17
N ASP A 20 28.57 14.27 13.23
CA ASP A 20 29.56 13.26 12.78
C ASP A 20 30.07 12.29 13.89
N ILE A 21 29.32 12.13 14.99
CA ILE A 21 29.74 11.35 16.17
C ILE A 21 29.20 9.90 16.10
N THR A 22 30.11 8.93 16.21
CA THR A 22 29.76 7.51 16.43
C THR A 22 30.08 7.06 17.86
N VAL A 23 29.06 6.67 18.63
CA VAL A 23 29.21 6.09 19.97
C VAL A 23 29.36 4.56 19.87
N LYS A 24 30.26 3.97 20.68
CA LYS A 24 30.58 2.53 20.70
C LYS A 24 30.80 2.02 22.12
N GLY A 25 30.61 0.72 22.34
CA GLY A 25 30.86 0.06 23.63
C GLY A 25 29.57 -0.25 24.40
N ARG A 26 29.52 0.11 25.69
CA ARG A 26 28.35 -0.09 26.55
C ARG A 26 28.10 1.12 27.43
N VAL A 27 26.84 1.51 27.55
CA VAL A 27 26.33 2.48 28.52
C VAL A 27 25.31 1.79 29.42
N SER A 28 25.36 2.05 30.73
CA SER A 28 24.45 1.47 31.71
C SER A 28 24.09 2.47 32.81
N GLY A 29 22.81 2.53 33.18
CA GLY A 29 22.30 3.40 34.25
C GLY A 29 20.98 2.87 34.82
N ILE A 30 20.27 3.71 35.57
CA ILE A 30 18.96 3.37 36.15
C ILE A 30 17.87 3.99 35.28
N ASN A 31 17.63 5.30 35.42
CA ASN A 31 16.68 6.09 34.64
C ASN A 31 17.42 7.09 33.74
N LYS A 32 16.76 7.59 32.69
CA LYS A 32 17.28 8.65 31.79
C LYS A 32 18.66 8.28 31.23
N VAL A 33 18.73 7.19 30.48
CA VAL A 33 19.97 6.62 29.96
C VAL A 33 20.01 6.71 28.44
N GLY A 34 20.82 7.61 27.90
CA GLY A 34 21.13 7.68 26.46
C GLY A 34 22.56 7.23 26.17
N GLY A 35 22.84 6.77 24.94
CA GLY A 35 24.21 6.47 24.52
C GLY A 35 25.10 7.72 24.44
N PHE A 36 24.52 8.86 24.06
CA PHE A 36 25.17 10.16 23.98
C PHE A 36 24.90 10.97 25.26
N VAL A 37 23.63 11.17 25.62
CA VAL A 37 23.19 12.06 26.70
C VAL A 37 22.08 11.40 27.55
N GLY A 38 22.15 11.47 28.87
CA GLY A 38 21.10 10.97 29.76
C GLY A 38 19.81 11.78 29.66
N GLN A 39 19.92 13.09 29.79
CA GLN A 39 18.79 14.03 29.74
C GLN A 39 19.13 15.29 28.92
N ILE A 40 18.17 15.81 28.15
CA ILE A 40 18.30 17.08 27.44
C ILE A 40 17.34 18.09 28.06
N ASP A 41 17.90 19.18 28.60
CA ASP A 41 17.20 20.11 29.49
C ASP A 41 17.16 21.54 28.92
N ALA A 42 15.94 21.99 28.59
CA ALA A 42 15.65 23.41 28.41
C ALA A 42 15.76 24.13 29.78
N ASN A 43 16.34 25.33 29.79
CA ASN A 43 16.86 25.97 30.99
C ASN A 43 15.74 26.34 32.01
N ALA A 44 15.71 25.66 33.16
CA ALA A 44 14.54 25.58 34.06
C ALA A 44 14.14 26.86 34.83
N ASN A 45 14.77 28.01 34.56
CA ASN A 45 14.71 29.22 35.39
C ASN A 45 13.89 30.40 34.80
N ARG A 46 13.22 30.26 33.66
CA ARG A 46 12.31 31.29 33.12
C ARG A 46 10.96 30.73 32.68
N TRP A 47 9.89 31.23 33.29
CA TRP A 47 8.49 31.04 32.86
C TRP A 47 8.09 31.94 31.67
N VAL A 48 9.05 32.30 30.82
CA VAL A 48 8.87 33.22 29.68
C VAL A 48 9.80 32.80 28.55
N GLY A 49 9.24 32.38 27.41
CA GLY A 49 9.99 32.00 26.20
C GLY A 49 10.67 30.62 26.29
N TYR A 50 9.90 29.54 26.15
CA TYR A 50 10.39 28.14 26.20
C TYR A 50 10.85 27.60 24.84
N TYR A 51 10.95 28.45 23.81
CA TYR A 51 10.73 28.02 22.41
C TYR A 51 11.92 28.19 21.45
N ASP A 52 12.97 28.90 21.87
CA ASP A 52 14.15 29.23 21.05
C ASP A 52 15.33 28.26 21.30
N VAL A 53 15.06 26.98 21.57
CA VAL A 53 16.08 25.95 21.86
C VAL A 53 15.74 24.63 21.18
N SER A 54 16.59 24.21 20.24
CA SER A 54 16.69 22.83 19.79
C SER A 54 17.96 22.15 20.33
N VAL A 55 17.99 20.83 20.29
CA VAL A 55 19.23 20.05 20.28
C VAL A 55 19.21 19.12 19.08
N SER A 56 20.17 19.28 18.17
CA SER A 56 20.26 18.50 16.93
C SER A 56 21.30 17.38 17.02
N PHE A 57 20.99 16.27 16.34
CA PHE A 57 21.89 15.17 16.04
C PHE A 57 21.93 15.01 14.53
N ASP A 58 23.07 15.30 13.93
CA ASP A 58 23.32 15.31 12.48
C ASP A 58 24.41 14.27 12.17
N ASN A 59 24.10 13.32 11.28
CA ASN A 59 25.02 12.25 10.87
C ASN A 59 25.64 11.50 12.08
N CYS A 60 24.83 11.27 13.11
CA CYS A 60 25.26 10.67 14.37
C CYS A 60 24.79 9.21 14.49
N HIS A 61 25.61 8.36 15.10
CA HIS A 61 25.39 6.91 15.08
C HIS A 61 25.61 6.27 16.45
N ASN A 62 24.59 5.65 17.05
CA ASN A 62 24.79 4.78 18.20
C ASN A 62 25.08 3.33 17.76
N LYS A 63 26.25 2.82 18.13
CA LYS A 63 26.65 1.41 17.99
C LYS A 63 27.04 0.80 19.34
N ALA A 64 26.61 1.42 20.45
CA ALA A 64 26.81 0.91 21.81
C ALA A 64 25.54 0.23 22.34
N THR A 65 25.71 -0.82 23.15
CA THR A 65 24.60 -1.37 23.94
C THR A 65 24.23 -0.38 25.04
N VAL A 66 22.97 0.05 25.10
CA VAL A 66 22.47 0.94 26.17
C VAL A 66 21.53 0.15 27.08
N THR A 67 21.74 0.22 28.40
CA THR A 67 20.92 -0.51 29.37
C THR A 67 20.48 0.40 30.53
N GLY A 68 19.19 0.70 30.63
CA GLY A 68 18.57 1.21 31.86
C GLY A 68 18.00 0.07 32.69
N SER A 69 17.91 0.27 34.01
CA SER A 69 17.18 -0.62 34.93
C SER A 69 15.87 0.02 35.41
N GLY A 70 15.32 0.93 34.61
CA GLY A 70 14.20 1.80 34.93
C GLY A 70 13.75 2.56 33.67
N GLU A 71 13.21 3.76 33.85
CA GLU A 71 12.52 4.49 32.78
C GLU A 71 13.43 5.39 31.93
N ARG A 72 12.98 5.63 30.69
CA ARG A 72 13.53 6.62 29.73
C ARG A 72 14.94 6.25 29.26
N VAL A 73 14.99 5.31 28.32
CA VAL A 73 16.23 4.76 27.74
C VAL A 73 16.24 4.96 26.23
N GLY A 74 17.32 5.51 25.69
CA GLY A 74 17.49 5.74 24.24
C GLY A 74 18.88 5.34 23.73
N GLY A 75 19.01 5.06 22.43
CA GLY A 75 20.33 4.93 21.82
C GLY A 75 21.11 6.24 21.80
N PHE A 76 20.41 7.38 21.71
CA PHE A 76 20.98 8.72 21.69
C PHE A 76 20.74 9.42 23.03
N ALA A 77 19.47 9.66 23.35
CA ALA A 77 19.05 10.42 24.52
C ALA A 77 18.10 9.63 25.43
N GLY A 78 18.25 9.71 26.75
CA GLY A 78 17.29 9.07 27.66
C GLY A 78 15.93 9.77 27.66
N SER A 79 15.93 11.10 27.85
CA SER A 79 14.72 11.93 27.92
C SER A 79 15.00 13.36 27.46
N HIS A 80 14.05 13.98 26.77
CA HIS A 80 14.08 15.41 26.40
C HIS A 80 13.08 16.25 27.20
N SER A 81 13.30 17.56 27.17
CA SER A 81 12.32 18.60 27.53
C SER A 81 12.24 19.74 26.50
N SER A 82 13.15 19.80 25.52
CA SER A 82 13.20 20.75 24.41
C SER A 82 12.74 20.13 23.09
N TYR A 83 12.64 20.94 22.03
CA TYR A 83 12.73 20.42 20.66
C TYR A 83 14.02 19.60 20.49
N SER A 84 13.93 18.52 19.73
CA SER A 84 15.05 17.62 19.44
C SER A 84 14.97 17.18 17.98
N ILE A 85 16.08 17.31 17.27
CA ILE A 85 16.15 17.09 15.82
C ILE A 85 17.13 15.94 15.55
N TYR A 86 16.74 14.99 14.70
CA TYR A 86 17.55 13.84 14.31
C TYR A 86 17.59 13.75 12.79
N GLU A 87 18.74 14.04 12.19
CA GLU A 87 18.97 14.04 10.75
C GLU A 87 20.08 13.04 10.40
N ASN A 88 19.85 12.18 9.39
CA ASN A 88 20.81 11.17 8.93
C ASN A 88 21.37 10.27 10.06
N CYS A 89 20.57 10.03 11.11
CA CYS A 89 21.00 9.34 12.31
C CYS A 89 20.76 7.83 12.24
N SER A 90 21.53 7.04 13.00
CA SER A 90 21.29 5.59 13.11
C SER A 90 21.51 5.00 14.48
N ASN A 91 20.64 4.08 14.91
CA ASN A 91 20.93 3.15 15.99
C ASN A 91 21.12 1.74 15.44
N SER A 92 22.28 1.14 15.74
CA SER A 92 22.55 -0.29 15.54
C SER A 92 22.94 -1.00 16.85
N GLY A 93 22.84 -0.31 17.98
CA GLY A 93 23.11 -0.87 19.31
C GLY A 93 21.84 -1.44 19.94
N LYS A 94 21.94 -2.60 20.61
CA LYS A 94 20.82 -3.10 21.42
C LYS A 94 20.48 -2.12 22.54
N ILE A 95 19.22 -1.72 22.62
CA ILE A 95 18.70 -0.86 23.69
C ILE A 95 17.83 -1.72 24.62
N SER A 96 17.96 -1.54 25.92
CA SER A 96 17.12 -2.24 26.89
C SER A 96 16.80 -1.36 28.10
N GLY A 97 15.54 -1.33 28.52
CA GLY A 97 15.07 -0.55 29.66
C GLY A 97 13.84 -1.18 30.31
N ASP A 98 13.21 -0.47 31.24
CA ASP A 98 11.93 -0.91 31.80
C ASP A 98 10.75 -0.31 31.02
N GLY A 99 10.59 1.02 31.02
CA GLY A 99 9.57 1.73 30.23
C GLY A 99 10.10 3.03 29.60
N GLY A 100 9.48 3.49 28.52
CA GLY A 100 10.00 4.60 27.71
C GLY A 100 11.33 4.22 27.07
N VAL A 101 11.31 3.29 26.11
CA VAL A 101 12.52 2.72 25.49
C VAL A 101 12.50 2.93 23.97
N GLY A 102 13.46 3.68 23.43
CA GLY A 102 13.56 3.98 22.00
C GLY A 102 14.94 3.70 21.41
N GLY A 103 15.04 3.41 20.10
CA GLY A 103 16.34 3.36 19.42
C GLY A 103 17.01 4.72 19.32
N LEU A 104 16.24 5.81 19.19
CA LEU A 104 16.75 7.18 19.34
C LEU A 104 16.60 7.65 20.79
N THR A 105 15.35 7.73 21.27
CA THR A 105 15.04 8.36 22.55
C THR A 105 13.92 7.67 23.32
N GLY A 106 14.10 7.57 24.65
CA GLY A 106 13.12 6.95 25.53
C GLY A 106 11.87 7.81 25.79
N TYR A 107 12.02 9.13 25.71
CA TYR A 107 10.92 10.08 25.95
C TYR A 107 11.18 11.42 25.25
N ALA A 108 10.28 11.84 24.36
CA ALA A 108 10.32 13.15 23.71
C ALA A 108 8.93 13.84 23.73
N PRO A 109 8.79 15.06 24.27
CA PRO A 109 7.55 15.84 24.10
C PRO A 109 7.44 16.41 22.68
N LEU A 110 8.59 16.72 22.06
CA LEU A 110 8.76 17.37 20.76
C LEU A 110 9.92 16.71 20.02
N ALA A 111 9.72 16.24 18.78
CA ALA A 111 10.76 15.62 17.97
C ALA A 111 10.56 15.83 16.45
N ILE A 112 11.66 16.08 15.74
CA ILE A 112 11.74 16.00 14.27
C ILE A 112 12.79 14.92 13.95
N ILE A 113 12.43 13.97 13.09
CA ILE A 113 13.27 12.81 12.75
C ILE A 113 13.23 12.60 11.23
N GLU A 114 14.36 12.81 10.55
CA GLU A 114 14.49 12.74 9.10
C GLU A 114 15.69 11.86 8.68
N ASP A 115 15.51 11.06 7.62
CA ASP A 115 16.51 10.12 7.07
C ASP A 115 17.19 9.21 8.12
N THR A 116 16.43 8.84 9.16
CA THR A 116 16.97 8.28 10.41
C THR A 116 16.37 6.91 10.72
N HIS A 117 17.19 5.97 11.20
CA HIS A 117 16.75 4.59 11.34
C HIS A 117 17.24 3.83 12.58
N ASN A 118 16.50 2.77 12.92
CA ASN A 118 16.92 1.76 13.88
C ASN A 118 17.09 0.37 13.22
N SER A 119 18.18 -0.29 13.59
CA SER A 119 18.50 -1.71 13.30
C SER A 119 18.89 -2.49 14.56
N GLY A 120 19.00 -1.82 15.71
CA GLY A 120 19.27 -2.45 17.00
C GLY A 120 18.01 -3.09 17.60
N GLU A 121 18.15 -4.24 18.26
CA GLU A 121 17.05 -4.83 19.03
C GLU A 121 16.64 -3.88 20.17
N ILE A 122 15.34 -3.60 20.31
CA ILE A 122 14.77 -2.79 21.39
C ILE A 122 13.98 -3.68 22.34
N VAL A 123 14.25 -3.58 23.64
CA VAL A 123 13.57 -4.38 24.68
C VAL A 123 13.13 -3.51 25.85
N GLY A 124 11.83 -3.46 26.14
CA GLY A 124 11.25 -2.89 27.35
C GLY A 124 10.25 -3.84 28.00
N ASN A 125 10.23 -3.92 29.33
CA ASN A 125 9.31 -4.80 30.05
C ASN A 125 7.94 -4.14 30.32
N GLY A 126 7.94 -2.81 30.38
CA GLY A 126 6.82 -1.95 30.73
C GLY A 126 6.25 -1.20 29.53
N LYS A 127 5.85 0.06 29.74
CA LYS A 127 5.11 0.84 28.74
C LYS A 127 6.04 1.62 27.80
N ASN A 128 5.52 2.01 26.64
CA ASN A 128 6.11 2.97 25.70
C ASN A 128 7.45 2.47 25.15
N VAL A 129 7.42 1.60 24.15
CA VAL A 129 8.60 0.91 23.59
C VAL A 129 8.57 0.93 22.06
N ALA A 130 9.62 1.45 21.40
CA ALA A 130 9.68 1.45 19.94
C ALA A 130 11.08 1.54 19.31
N GLY A 131 11.16 1.32 17.99
CA GLY A 131 12.39 1.44 17.21
C GLY A 131 12.98 2.85 17.21
N LEU A 132 12.19 3.94 17.22
CA LEU A 132 12.72 5.31 17.26
C LEU A 132 12.44 6.03 18.58
N VAL A 133 11.16 6.28 18.89
CA VAL A 133 10.70 7.08 20.05
C VAL A 133 9.90 6.21 21.01
N GLY A 134 10.44 5.95 22.20
CA GLY A 134 9.78 5.12 23.22
C GLY A 134 8.38 5.61 23.55
N GLY A 135 8.23 6.88 23.91
CA GLY A 135 6.92 7.51 24.00
C GLY A 135 6.97 9.03 24.11
N MET A 136 5.79 9.64 23.99
CA MET A 136 5.61 11.09 24.14
C MET A 136 5.19 11.47 25.57
N GLY A 137 5.04 12.77 25.83
CA GLY A 137 4.35 13.23 27.03
C GLY A 137 4.13 14.73 27.11
N PHE A 138 3.51 15.14 28.22
CA PHE A 138 2.84 16.43 28.38
C PHE A 138 3.77 17.65 28.24
N PHE A 139 3.26 18.67 27.54
CA PHE A 139 3.78 20.03 27.52
C PHE A 139 2.67 21.05 27.86
N ASN A 140 3.06 22.23 28.34
CA ASN A 140 2.13 23.26 28.80
C ASN A 140 1.44 23.97 27.61
N PRO A 141 0.09 24.06 27.55
CA PRO A 141 -0.68 24.56 26.40
C PRO A 141 -0.57 26.07 26.07
N SER A 142 0.54 26.73 26.41
CA SER A 142 0.68 28.19 26.42
C SER A 142 1.08 28.84 25.08
N VAL A 143 1.43 28.08 24.03
CA VAL A 143 1.91 28.60 22.73
C VAL A 143 1.33 27.81 21.56
N GLU A 144 1.22 28.50 20.41
CA GLU A 144 0.49 28.05 19.23
C GLU A 144 1.21 26.99 18.37
N LYS A 145 0.40 26.07 17.82
CA LYS A 145 0.49 25.50 16.46
C LYS A 145 1.87 25.01 16.00
N ASN A 146 2.14 23.72 16.21
CA ASN A 146 2.86 22.86 15.26
C ASN A 146 2.73 21.38 15.66
N SER A 147 3.03 20.47 14.73
CA SER A 147 3.09 19.02 15.03
C SER A 147 4.16 18.72 16.09
N ASN A 148 3.81 17.88 17.07
CA ASN A 148 4.71 17.51 18.16
C ASN A 148 5.77 16.50 17.73
N VAL A 149 5.40 15.58 16.84
CA VAL A 149 6.29 14.57 16.28
C VAL A 149 6.15 14.57 14.78
N ILE A 150 7.26 14.84 14.09
CA ILE A 150 7.42 14.67 12.65
C ILE A 150 8.45 13.56 12.45
N ILE A 151 8.08 12.51 11.73
CA ILE A 151 8.98 11.44 11.30
C ILE A 151 8.90 11.36 9.77
N PHE A 152 10.04 11.36 9.09
CA PHE A 152 10.12 11.48 7.63
C PHE A 152 11.24 10.60 7.06
N ARG A 153 10.95 9.79 6.03
CA ARG A 153 11.91 8.86 5.39
C ARG A 153 12.69 7.99 6.39
N SER A 154 12.04 7.63 7.49
CA SER A 154 12.68 7.11 8.70
C SER A 154 12.02 5.81 9.14
N TYR A 155 12.83 4.85 9.59
CA TYR A 155 12.41 3.45 9.58
C TYR A 155 12.99 2.57 10.70
N ASN A 156 12.37 1.41 10.90
CA ASN A 156 12.82 0.39 11.82
C ASN A 156 12.98 -0.99 11.16
N THR A 157 14.16 -1.58 11.31
CA THR A 157 14.50 -2.96 10.93
C THR A 157 14.87 -3.83 12.14
N GLY A 158 15.04 -3.22 13.33
CA GLY A 158 15.36 -3.93 14.56
C GLY A 158 14.12 -4.47 15.25
N ASN A 159 14.15 -5.73 15.70
CA ASN A 159 13.03 -6.32 16.44
C ASN A 159 12.72 -5.52 17.72
N VAL A 160 11.43 -5.26 17.96
CA VAL A 160 10.93 -4.49 19.12
C VAL A 160 10.13 -5.39 20.03
N ARG A 161 10.50 -5.46 21.31
CA ARG A 161 9.78 -6.24 22.33
C ARG A 161 9.40 -5.33 23.50
N GLY A 162 8.10 -5.21 23.76
CA GLY A 162 7.55 -4.30 24.74
C GLY A 162 6.55 -4.95 25.71
N GLY A 163 6.23 -4.22 26.77
CA GLY A 163 5.00 -4.44 27.53
C GLY A 163 3.82 -3.88 26.74
N ASP A 164 3.44 -2.64 27.00
CA ASP A 164 2.22 -1.98 26.48
C ASP A 164 2.59 -0.68 25.74
N TYR A 165 1.81 -0.25 24.75
CA TYR A 165 2.17 0.87 23.86
C TYR A 165 3.49 0.60 23.13
N VAL A 166 3.43 -0.34 22.18
CA VAL A 166 4.58 -0.85 21.43
C VAL A 166 4.43 -0.51 19.94
N GLY A 167 5.47 0.04 19.33
CA GLY A 167 5.47 0.43 17.91
C GLY A 167 6.80 0.13 17.22
N GLY A 168 6.82 -0.01 15.89
CA GLY A 168 8.09 0.00 15.15
C GLY A 168 8.80 1.36 15.21
N LEU A 169 8.05 2.47 15.27
CA LEU A 169 8.61 3.83 15.30
C LEU A 169 8.27 4.59 16.58
N LEU A 170 7.01 4.54 17.04
CA LEU A 170 6.52 5.27 18.22
C LEU A 170 5.74 4.35 19.19
N GLY A 171 6.09 4.31 20.47
CA GLY A 171 5.37 3.45 21.42
C GLY A 171 3.95 3.96 21.71
N GLY A 172 3.82 5.19 22.22
CA GLY A 172 2.50 5.80 22.43
C GLY A 172 2.52 7.23 23.00
N GLY A 173 1.38 7.90 22.88
CA GLY A 173 1.09 9.23 23.44
C GLY A 173 0.32 9.20 24.77
N PHE A 174 0.23 10.36 25.44
CA PHE A 174 -0.54 10.50 26.68
C PHE A 174 -2.02 10.84 26.40
N ARG A 175 -2.91 10.27 27.21
CA ARG A 175 -4.31 10.72 27.30
C ARG A 175 -4.40 12.13 27.86
N LEU A 176 -5.23 12.96 27.24
CA LEU A 176 -5.51 14.33 27.68
C LEU A 176 -6.46 14.32 28.88
N TYR A 177 -6.21 15.18 29.86
CA TYR A 177 -7.15 15.50 30.94
C TYR A 177 -7.83 16.84 30.64
N ASN A 178 -9.13 16.78 30.32
CA ASN A 178 -10.13 17.87 30.31
C ASN A 178 -9.74 19.28 29.80
N GLY A 179 -10.43 19.69 28.74
CA GLY A 179 -11.16 20.97 28.77
C GLY A 179 -10.36 22.25 28.49
N GLY A 180 -9.76 22.35 27.31
CA GLY A 180 -9.28 23.62 26.78
C GLY A 180 -9.23 23.62 25.25
N ASP A 181 -9.79 24.67 24.62
CA ASP A 181 -9.67 24.93 23.19
C ASP A 181 -8.26 25.42 22.84
N VAL A 182 -7.32 24.48 22.67
CA VAL A 182 -5.89 24.78 22.43
C VAL A 182 -5.50 24.41 20.99
N THR A 183 -4.63 25.22 20.39
CA THR A 183 -4.42 25.27 18.94
C THR A 183 -3.23 24.43 18.45
N GLY A 184 -3.52 23.31 17.78
CA GLY A 184 -2.70 22.83 16.66
C GLY A 184 -1.68 21.71 16.93
N TRP A 185 -1.93 20.83 17.91
CA TRP A 185 -1.08 19.68 18.19
C TRP A 185 -1.42 18.46 17.31
N GLY A 186 -0.41 17.92 16.63
CA GLY A 186 -0.55 16.74 15.77
C GLY A 186 0.70 15.86 15.69
N MET A 187 0.60 14.79 14.90
CA MET A 187 1.69 13.89 14.51
C MET A 187 1.71 13.77 12.99
N HIS A 188 2.88 13.70 12.37
CA HIS A 188 3.06 13.61 10.91
C HIS A 188 4.12 12.54 10.61
N PHE A 189 3.76 11.51 9.84
CA PHE A 189 4.66 10.42 9.44
C PHE A 189 4.66 10.30 7.91
N THR A 190 5.70 10.91 7.31
CA THR A 190 6.06 10.93 5.87
C THR A 190 6.90 9.73 5.38
N GLU A 191 6.53 8.87 4.44
CA GLU A 191 7.46 7.86 3.84
C GLU A 191 8.14 6.93 4.89
N CYS A 192 7.43 6.54 5.95
CA CYS A 192 7.99 5.82 7.11
C CYS A 192 7.64 4.33 7.13
N TYR A 193 8.57 3.46 7.56
CA TYR A 193 8.33 2.01 7.50
C TYR A 193 8.91 1.16 8.63
N ASN A 194 8.34 -0.03 8.80
CA ASN A 194 8.83 -1.06 9.72
C ASN A 194 8.94 -2.44 9.06
N THR A 195 10.12 -3.05 9.15
CA THR A 195 10.38 -4.46 8.77
C THR A 195 10.85 -5.31 9.96
N GLY A 196 10.99 -4.72 11.17
CA GLY A 196 11.38 -5.45 12.37
C GLY A 196 10.17 -6.08 13.05
N ASN A 197 10.26 -7.33 13.51
CA ASN A 197 9.12 -7.98 14.16
C ASN A 197 8.82 -7.31 15.51
N ILE A 198 7.53 -7.08 15.76
CA ILE A 198 7.01 -6.37 16.93
C ILE A 198 6.33 -7.39 17.86
N THR A 199 6.64 -7.35 19.16
CA THR A 199 5.98 -8.19 20.17
C THR A 199 5.57 -7.34 21.38
N GLY A 200 4.27 -7.20 21.60
CA GLY A 200 3.70 -6.50 22.76
C GLY A 200 2.98 -7.44 23.72
N ASN A 201 3.28 -7.33 25.01
CA ASN A 201 2.62 -8.12 26.07
C ASN A 201 1.38 -7.41 26.67
N GLY A 202 1.13 -6.17 26.27
CA GLY A 202 0.00 -5.32 26.65
C GLY A 202 -1.07 -5.25 25.57
N ASN A 203 -1.84 -4.16 25.56
CA ASN A 203 -2.98 -4.03 24.67
C ASN A 203 -2.62 -3.33 23.36
N TYR A 204 -1.84 -2.24 23.44
CA TYR A 204 -1.60 -1.33 22.31
C TYR A 204 -0.32 -1.70 21.56
N VAL A 205 -0.45 -2.21 20.34
CA VAL A 205 0.65 -2.72 19.51
C VAL A 205 0.43 -2.34 18.04
N GLY A 206 1.37 -1.61 17.43
CA GLY A 206 1.30 -1.25 16.01
C GLY A 206 2.62 -1.51 15.27
N GLY A 207 2.58 -1.72 13.96
CA GLY A 207 3.81 -1.84 13.18
C GLY A 207 4.56 -0.51 13.11
N LEU A 208 3.86 0.64 13.09
CA LEU A 208 4.48 1.96 13.22
C LEU A 208 4.23 2.59 14.59
N ALA A 209 2.99 2.61 15.09
CA ALA A 209 2.65 3.24 16.37
C ALA A 209 1.66 2.45 17.26
N GLY A 210 1.95 2.32 18.55
CA GLY A 210 1.10 1.58 19.50
C GLY A 210 -0.20 2.30 19.85
N GLU A 211 -0.16 3.57 20.28
CA GLU A 211 -1.35 4.45 20.35
C GLU A 211 -1.05 5.86 19.81
N THR A 212 -1.82 6.29 18.81
CA THR A 212 -1.81 7.66 18.27
C THR A 212 -2.84 8.52 19.00
N ASN A 213 -2.40 9.33 19.97
CA ASN A 213 -3.29 10.15 20.81
C ASN A 213 -3.15 11.67 20.52
N PRO A 214 -3.55 12.18 19.33
CA PRO A 214 -3.50 13.61 19.02
C PRO A 214 -4.59 14.38 19.78
N SER A 215 -4.35 15.66 20.05
CA SER A 215 -5.40 16.57 20.57
C SER A 215 -6.21 17.25 19.47
N LYS A 216 -5.72 17.22 18.22
CA LYS A 216 -6.42 17.68 17.03
C LYS A 216 -6.37 16.62 15.94
N ASN A 217 -5.34 16.63 15.10
CA ASN A 217 -5.25 15.79 13.91
C ASN A 217 -3.91 15.03 13.93
N ALA A 218 -3.88 13.79 13.48
CA ALA A 218 -2.66 13.11 13.05
C ALA A 218 -2.74 12.73 11.57
N PHE A 219 -1.61 12.70 10.88
CA PHE A 219 -1.51 12.45 9.44
C PHE A 219 -0.38 11.46 9.15
N PHE A 220 -0.67 10.47 8.32
CA PHE A 220 0.25 9.38 7.97
C PHE A 220 0.11 9.11 6.47
N GLU A 221 1.19 9.24 5.71
CA GLU A 221 1.20 9.09 4.25
C GLU A 221 2.41 8.28 3.78
N ASP A 222 2.23 7.45 2.75
CA ASP A 222 3.25 6.57 2.15
C ASP A 222 3.97 5.66 3.17
N CYS A 223 3.23 5.17 4.17
CA CYS A 223 3.77 4.48 5.35
C CYS A 223 3.42 2.99 5.39
N HIS A 224 4.38 2.10 5.70
CA HIS A 224 4.13 0.64 5.60
C HIS A 224 4.77 -0.25 6.67
N ASN A 225 4.21 -1.45 6.83
CA ASN A 225 4.74 -2.50 7.70
C ASN A 225 4.85 -3.87 7.00
N SER A 226 6.03 -4.48 7.05
CA SER A 226 6.28 -5.87 6.61
C SER A 226 6.79 -6.78 7.74
N GLY A 227 7.06 -6.24 8.93
CA GLY A 227 7.42 -7.04 10.12
C GLY A 227 6.21 -7.76 10.73
N GLU A 228 6.41 -8.98 11.24
CA GLU A 228 5.36 -9.72 11.96
C GLU A 228 5.01 -9.00 13.28
N ILE A 229 3.71 -8.91 13.58
CA ILE A 229 3.19 -8.25 14.78
C ILE A 229 2.45 -9.25 15.65
N ASN A 230 2.91 -9.40 16.88
CA ASN A 230 2.27 -10.22 17.91
C ASN A 230 1.86 -9.32 19.09
N GLY A 231 0.57 -9.32 19.43
CA GLY A 231 -0.01 -8.43 20.43
C GLY A 231 -1.23 -9.01 21.13
N LYS A 232 -2.10 -8.13 21.62
CA LYS A 232 -3.39 -8.52 22.24
C LYS A 232 -4.53 -7.67 21.68
N ASN A 233 -5.12 -6.81 22.51
CA ASN A 233 -6.45 -6.25 22.28
C ASN A 233 -6.50 -5.09 21.28
N TYR A 234 -5.41 -4.44 20.90
CA TYR A 234 -5.40 -3.33 19.95
C TYR A 234 -4.14 -3.47 19.09
N THR A 235 -4.18 -4.40 18.14
CA THR A 235 -3.00 -4.93 17.44
C THR A 235 -3.15 -4.73 15.93
N ALA A 236 -2.30 -3.93 15.29
CA ALA A 236 -2.44 -3.69 13.86
C ALA A 236 -1.16 -3.44 13.08
N GLY A 237 -1.21 -3.66 11.77
CA GLY A 237 -0.09 -3.43 10.85
C GLY A 237 0.49 -2.02 10.93
N ILE A 238 -0.32 -0.98 11.14
CA ILE A 238 0.19 0.39 11.28
C ILE A 238 -0.08 0.94 12.70
N PHE A 239 -1.34 0.95 13.16
CA PHE A 239 -1.76 1.63 14.40
C PHE A 239 -2.53 0.73 15.35
N GLY A 240 -1.97 0.45 16.54
CA GLY A 240 -2.69 -0.29 17.57
C GLY A 240 -4.03 0.37 17.94
N GLY A 241 -4.01 1.67 18.24
CA GLY A 241 -5.24 2.45 18.34
C GLY A 241 -5.10 3.98 18.37
N ALA A 242 -6.24 4.68 18.34
CA ALA A 242 -6.33 6.14 18.33
C ALA A 242 -6.95 6.71 19.62
N GLY A 243 -6.48 7.90 19.98
CA GLY A 243 -7.07 8.76 20.99
C GLY A 243 -8.28 9.54 20.50
N GLN A 244 -8.48 10.74 21.05
CA GLN A 244 -9.71 11.54 20.86
C GLN A 244 -9.66 12.56 19.71
N GLY A 245 -8.48 12.89 19.20
CA GLY A 245 -8.35 13.68 17.97
C GLY A 245 -8.56 12.84 16.72
N SER A 246 -8.84 13.50 15.59
CA SER A 246 -8.96 12.85 14.29
C SER A 246 -7.63 12.28 13.81
N THR A 247 -7.68 11.29 12.94
CA THR A 247 -6.51 10.74 12.26
C THR A 247 -6.83 10.51 10.79
N ALA A 248 -5.95 10.97 9.91
CA ALA A 248 -5.98 10.70 8.49
C ALA A 248 -4.82 9.75 8.14
N VAL A 249 -5.13 8.70 7.39
CA VAL A 249 -4.19 7.66 6.95
C VAL A 249 -4.37 7.51 5.45
N LYS A 250 -3.30 7.68 4.69
CA LYS A 250 -3.33 7.64 3.22
C LYS A 250 -2.16 6.84 2.65
N ASN A 251 -2.34 6.12 1.54
CA ASN A 251 -1.28 5.35 0.87
C ASN A 251 -0.54 4.35 1.80
N CYS A 252 -1.18 3.90 2.89
CA CYS A 252 -0.54 3.09 3.92
C CYS A 252 -0.86 1.60 3.75
N PHE A 253 0.12 0.73 3.97
CA PHE A 253 -0.08 -0.70 3.73
C PHE A 253 0.65 -1.66 4.68
N ASN A 254 0.04 -2.84 4.86
CA ASN A 254 0.60 -3.89 5.69
C ASN A 254 0.75 -5.22 4.92
N GLU A 255 1.98 -5.74 4.93
CA GLU A 255 2.34 -7.08 4.45
C GLU A 255 2.61 -8.04 5.61
N GLY A 256 2.97 -7.50 6.78
CA GLY A 256 3.33 -8.29 7.96
C GLY A 256 2.14 -9.06 8.53
N LYS A 257 2.35 -10.33 8.90
CA LYS A 257 1.33 -11.11 9.62
C LYS A 257 0.99 -10.45 10.96
N ILE A 258 -0.29 -10.38 11.30
CA ILE A 258 -0.83 -9.82 12.55
C ILE A 258 -1.48 -10.92 13.38
N ILE A 259 -1.08 -11.01 14.65
CA ILE A 259 -1.63 -11.93 15.65
C ILE A 259 -2.06 -11.12 16.87
N GLY A 260 -3.37 -10.97 17.07
CA GLY A 260 -3.98 -10.28 18.22
C GLY A 260 -4.98 -11.16 18.97
N SER A 261 -5.71 -10.55 19.91
CA SER A 261 -6.80 -11.22 20.65
C SER A 261 -8.18 -10.61 20.32
N ASP A 262 -8.32 -9.30 20.42
CA ASP A 262 -9.46 -8.53 19.92
C ASP A 262 -8.92 -7.39 19.04
N TYR A 263 -9.77 -6.78 18.21
CA TYR A 263 -9.48 -5.59 17.41
C TYR A 263 -8.15 -5.67 16.64
N ALA A 264 -7.93 -6.82 15.98
CA ALA A 264 -6.75 -7.09 15.17
C ALA A 264 -6.98 -6.58 13.73
N ALA A 265 -6.09 -5.76 13.17
CA ALA A 265 -6.36 -5.17 11.85
C ALA A 265 -5.13 -4.90 10.98
N GLY A 266 -5.28 -4.93 9.65
CA GLY A 266 -4.17 -4.61 8.74
C GLY A 266 -3.65 -3.18 8.86
N ILE A 267 -4.52 -2.18 9.02
CA ILE A 267 -4.10 -0.77 9.18
C ILE A 267 -4.32 -0.28 10.60
N PHE A 268 -5.56 -0.36 11.11
CA PHE A 268 -6.00 0.37 12.30
C PHE A 268 -6.78 -0.52 13.27
N GLY A 269 -6.23 -0.81 14.46
CA GLY A 269 -6.86 -1.72 15.43
C GLY A 269 -8.13 -1.11 16.03
N ARG A 270 -8.02 0.00 16.76
CA ARG A 270 -9.17 0.70 17.34
C ARG A 270 -9.03 2.22 17.41
N SER A 271 -9.98 2.99 16.85
CA SER A 271 -10.10 4.43 17.12
C SER A 271 -11.08 4.76 18.26
N SER A 272 -11.14 6.03 18.66
CA SER A 272 -12.18 6.55 19.56
C SER A 272 -12.96 7.70 18.90
N SER A 273 -13.53 8.63 19.68
CA SER A 273 -14.52 9.62 19.22
C SER A 273 -14.02 10.70 18.25
N GLY A 274 -12.77 10.63 17.78
CA GLY A 274 -12.15 11.69 16.97
C GLY A 274 -12.48 11.68 15.48
N GLY A 275 -13.12 10.61 14.99
CA GLY A 275 -13.19 10.31 13.55
C GLY A 275 -11.86 9.77 13.02
N THR A 276 -11.89 9.03 11.92
CA THR A 276 -10.66 8.49 11.30
C THR A 276 -10.90 8.23 9.83
N THR A 277 -10.14 8.89 8.96
CA THR A 277 -10.22 8.71 7.51
C THR A 277 -9.09 7.79 7.07
N VAL A 278 -9.43 6.73 6.36
CA VAL A 278 -8.47 5.79 5.77
C VAL A 278 -8.73 5.74 4.26
N GLU A 279 -7.81 6.29 3.47
CA GLU A 279 -7.89 6.39 2.01
C GLU A 279 -6.69 5.68 1.37
N ASP A 280 -6.85 5.10 0.19
CA ASP A 280 -5.75 4.55 -0.62
C ASP A 280 -4.89 3.48 0.14
N CYS A 281 -5.48 2.73 1.09
CA CYS A 281 -4.77 1.84 2.01
C CYS A 281 -5.04 0.35 1.75
N TYR A 282 -4.07 -0.53 2.06
CA TYR A 282 -4.27 -1.97 1.82
C TYR A 282 -3.57 -2.94 2.76
N ASN A 283 -4.10 -4.15 2.82
CA ASN A 283 -3.54 -5.22 3.65
C ASN A 283 -3.34 -6.52 2.84
N LEU A 284 -2.10 -6.99 2.80
CA LEU A 284 -1.69 -8.29 2.23
C LEU A 284 -1.37 -9.31 3.34
N GLY A 285 -0.98 -8.85 4.53
CA GLY A 285 -0.65 -9.71 5.68
C GLY A 285 -1.88 -10.39 6.29
N SER A 286 -1.76 -11.65 6.70
CA SER A 286 -2.88 -12.36 7.35
C SER A 286 -3.15 -11.83 8.77
N VAL A 287 -4.42 -11.82 9.17
CA VAL A 287 -4.92 -11.24 10.42
C VAL A 287 -5.62 -12.31 11.27
N GLU A 288 -5.09 -12.57 12.45
CA GLU A 288 -5.66 -13.51 13.42
C GLU A 288 -6.15 -12.75 14.67
N GLY A 289 -7.45 -12.85 14.99
CA GLY A 289 -8.03 -12.23 16.19
C GLY A 289 -9.47 -12.68 16.46
N ALA A 290 -9.86 -12.84 17.73
CA ALA A 290 -11.16 -13.42 18.09
C ALA A 290 -12.35 -12.53 17.76
N LYS A 291 -12.25 -11.22 18.01
CA LYS A 291 -13.31 -10.23 17.75
C LYS A 291 -12.79 -9.03 16.96
N TYR A 292 -13.63 -8.46 16.09
CA TYR A 292 -13.29 -7.27 15.31
C TYR A 292 -11.97 -7.41 14.53
N ALA A 293 -11.70 -8.63 14.02
CA ALA A 293 -10.54 -8.91 13.18
C ALA A 293 -10.84 -8.49 11.73
N ALA A 294 -10.06 -7.58 11.17
CA ALA A 294 -10.40 -6.94 9.90
C ALA A 294 -9.20 -6.65 8.99
N GLY A 295 -9.43 -6.57 7.68
CA GLY A 295 -8.35 -6.29 6.74
C GLY A 295 -7.81 -4.86 6.85
N ILE A 296 -8.67 -3.85 7.07
CA ILE A 296 -8.25 -2.46 7.23
C ILE A 296 -8.45 -1.97 8.67
N PHE A 297 -9.67 -2.06 9.21
CA PHE A 297 -10.07 -1.32 10.42
C PHE A 297 -10.82 -2.19 11.44
N GLY A 298 -10.27 -2.42 12.63
CA GLY A 298 -10.91 -3.28 13.64
C GLY A 298 -12.21 -2.68 14.17
N TYR A 299 -12.14 -1.56 14.91
CA TYR A 299 -13.33 -0.91 15.47
C TYR A 299 -13.20 0.61 15.66
N SER A 300 -14.27 1.34 15.39
CA SER A 300 -14.37 2.79 15.67
C SER A 300 -15.54 3.13 16.59
N TYR A 301 -15.30 4.04 17.55
CA TYR A 301 -16.32 4.70 18.37
C TYR A 301 -16.59 6.12 17.87
N SER A 302 -16.66 6.31 16.55
CA SER A 302 -17.09 7.55 15.89
C SER A 302 -17.76 7.24 14.56
N ALA A 303 -18.87 7.94 14.28
CA ALA A 303 -19.53 7.89 12.98
C ALA A 303 -18.72 8.61 11.88
N ASP A 304 -17.84 9.53 12.27
CA ASP A 304 -16.98 10.30 11.36
C ASP A 304 -15.72 9.49 10.96
N THR A 305 -15.82 8.16 11.00
CA THR A 305 -14.80 7.24 10.49
C THR A 305 -15.23 6.72 9.12
N THR A 306 -14.32 6.81 8.16
CA THR A 306 -14.52 6.43 6.76
C THR A 306 -13.36 5.56 6.29
N VAL A 307 -13.68 4.55 5.47
CA VAL A 307 -12.69 3.77 4.73
C VAL A 307 -13.02 3.89 3.25
N LYS A 308 -12.04 4.24 2.42
CA LYS A 308 -12.26 4.56 1.01
C LYS A 308 -11.08 4.09 0.17
N ASP A 309 -11.36 3.67 -1.06
CA ASP A 309 -10.33 3.28 -2.04
C ASP A 309 -9.29 2.33 -1.44
N SER A 310 -9.76 1.34 -0.67
CA SER A 310 -8.92 0.51 0.21
C SER A 310 -9.26 -0.98 0.08
N TYR A 311 -8.27 -1.87 0.24
CA TYR A 311 -8.48 -3.29 -0.05
C TYR A 311 -7.73 -4.28 0.85
N ASN A 312 -8.30 -5.49 0.95
CA ASN A 312 -7.72 -6.59 1.69
C ASN A 312 -7.50 -7.84 0.82
N ARG A 313 -6.26 -8.30 0.72
CA ARG A 313 -5.88 -9.60 0.16
C ARG A 313 -5.44 -10.61 1.22
N GLY A 314 -5.14 -10.16 2.43
CA GLY A 314 -4.74 -11.04 3.53
C GLY A 314 -5.88 -11.90 4.07
N ASP A 315 -5.60 -13.16 4.37
CA ASP A 315 -6.55 -14.06 5.05
C ASP A 315 -6.86 -13.58 6.47
N ILE A 316 -8.14 -13.66 6.86
CA ILE A 316 -8.66 -13.20 8.16
C ILE A 316 -9.25 -14.39 8.91
N SER A 317 -8.98 -14.51 10.20
CA SER A 317 -9.61 -15.54 11.05
C SER A 317 -10.04 -15.01 12.42
N GLY A 318 -11.22 -15.46 12.88
CA GLY A 318 -11.81 -15.03 14.14
C GLY A 318 -13.20 -15.61 14.40
N SER A 319 -14.01 -14.93 15.22
CA SER A 319 -15.28 -15.47 15.72
C SER A 319 -16.47 -14.51 15.81
N GLU A 320 -16.24 -13.19 15.88
CA GLU A 320 -17.30 -12.19 16.08
C GLU A 320 -16.92 -10.86 15.41
N TYR A 321 -17.85 -10.27 14.63
CA TYR A 321 -17.64 -8.99 13.92
C TYR A 321 -16.34 -8.94 13.08
N ILE A 322 -15.94 -10.05 12.45
CA ILE A 322 -14.79 -10.06 11.53
C ILE A 322 -15.22 -9.65 10.13
N ALA A 323 -14.37 -8.98 9.35
CA ALA A 323 -14.67 -8.72 7.93
C ALA A 323 -13.47 -8.29 7.08
N GLY A 324 -13.64 -8.34 5.76
CA GLY A 324 -12.61 -7.98 4.79
C GLY A 324 -12.07 -6.55 4.92
N ILE A 325 -12.92 -5.56 5.19
CA ILE A 325 -12.49 -4.15 5.34
C ILE A 325 -12.54 -3.71 6.81
N TYR A 326 -13.70 -3.75 7.46
CA TYR A 326 -13.83 -3.27 8.84
C TYR A 326 -14.71 -4.11 9.76
N GLY A 327 -14.33 -4.23 11.03
CA GLY A 327 -15.08 -5.03 12.01
C GLY A 327 -16.39 -4.37 12.43
N SER A 328 -16.34 -3.13 12.92
CA SER A 328 -17.53 -2.29 13.12
C SER A 328 -17.16 -0.80 13.30
N ILE A 329 -17.99 0.11 12.81
CA ILE A 329 -17.86 1.56 13.04
C ILE A 329 -19.18 2.04 13.65
N GLU A 330 -19.17 2.53 14.89
CA GLU A 330 -20.42 2.87 15.59
C GLU A 330 -21.06 4.19 15.13
N GLU A 331 -22.39 4.16 14.94
CA GLU A 331 -23.19 5.35 14.66
C GLU A 331 -23.27 6.29 15.87
N GLY A 332 -22.31 7.21 15.97
CA GLY A 332 -22.44 8.42 16.78
C GLY A 332 -23.71 9.19 16.41
N SER A 333 -24.50 9.58 17.42
CA SER A 333 -25.85 10.13 17.23
C SER A 333 -25.84 11.48 16.51
N GLY A 334 -26.09 11.48 15.19
CA GLY A 334 -26.31 12.68 14.39
C GLY A 334 -25.34 12.90 13.22
N SER A 335 -24.49 11.93 12.87
CA SER A 335 -23.61 11.98 11.68
C SER A 335 -24.06 10.98 10.60
N ASN A 336 -23.82 11.32 9.33
CA ASN A 336 -24.48 10.68 8.18
C ASN A 336 -23.57 9.78 7.32
N GLU A 337 -22.24 9.85 7.46
CA GLU A 337 -21.32 9.48 6.37
C GLU A 337 -20.43 8.24 6.66
N THR A 338 -20.72 7.53 7.76
CA THR A 338 -20.10 6.25 8.13
C THR A 338 -20.16 5.22 7.01
N THR A 339 -19.03 4.95 6.34
CA THR A 339 -18.98 4.13 5.12
C THR A 339 -17.62 3.45 4.90
N ALA A 340 -17.67 2.24 4.34
CA ALA A 340 -16.70 1.80 3.35
C ALA A 340 -17.19 2.20 1.95
N THR A 341 -16.33 2.82 1.13
CA THR A 341 -16.63 3.18 -0.26
C THR A 341 -15.51 2.73 -1.20
N TYR A 342 -15.85 2.19 -2.38
CA TYR A 342 -14.84 1.77 -3.38
C TYR A 342 -13.79 0.82 -2.78
N CYS A 343 -14.23 -0.21 -2.04
CA CYS A 343 -13.34 -1.13 -1.31
C CYS A 343 -13.55 -2.59 -1.75
N TYR A 344 -12.54 -3.45 -1.60
CA TYR A 344 -12.73 -4.89 -1.85
C TYR A 344 -11.96 -5.83 -0.92
N SER A 345 -12.47 -7.06 -0.76
CA SER A 345 -11.76 -8.15 -0.09
C SER A 345 -11.62 -9.39 -0.97
N SER A 346 -10.38 -9.77 -1.27
CA SER A 346 -10.01 -11.02 -1.93
C SER A 346 -9.35 -12.04 -1.00
N GLY A 347 -9.03 -11.67 0.25
CA GLY A 347 -8.57 -12.61 1.27
C GLY A 347 -9.70 -13.54 1.75
N LYS A 348 -9.36 -14.73 2.24
CA LYS A 348 -10.33 -15.68 2.80
C LYS A 348 -10.68 -15.33 4.24
N ILE A 349 -11.96 -15.36 4.59
CA ILE A 349 -12.45 -15.01 5.93
C ILE A 349 -12.99 -16.26 6.62
N THR A 350 -12.32 -16.67 7.70
CA THR A 350 -12.63 -17.89 8.47
C THR A 350 -13.22 -17.53 9.83
N GLY A 351 -14.55 -17.52 9.93
CA GLY A 351 -15.30 -17.22 11.16
C GLY A 351 -16.73 -16.76 10.85
N THR A 352 -17.31 -15.95 11.73
CA THR A 352 -18.65 -15.35 11.57
C THR A 352 -18.55 -13.84 11.48
N GLY A 353 -19.05 -13.25 10.39
CA GLY A 353 -19.01 -11.81 10.15
C GLY A 353 -19.35 -11.45 8.71
N GLY A 354 -18.84 -10.31 8.23
CA GLY A 354 -19.14 -9.77 6.91
C GLY A 354 -18.04 -10.00 5.88
N ALA A 355 -18.37 -9.83 4.61
CA ALA A 355 -17.43 -9.84 3.51
C ALA A 355 -16.59 -8.54 3.47
N ILE A 356 -17.24 -7.40 3.71
CA ILE A 356 -16.65 -6.06 3.79
C ILE A 356 -16.71 -5.54 5.23
N ALA A 357 -17.85 -5.72 5.90
CA ALA A 357 -18.17 -5.06 7.16
C ALA A 357 -18.85 -5.99 8.17
N GLY A 358 -18.29 -6.13 9.38
CA GLY A 358 -18.83 -7.01 10.42
C GLY A 358 -20.13 -6.51 11.06
N GLY A 359 -20.40 -5.20 10.98
CA GLY A 359 -21.63 -4.55 11.43
C GLY A 359 -21.64 -3.07 11.06
N ASN A 360 -22.83 -2.44 11.08
CA ASN A 360 -23.09 -1.06 10.64
C ASN A 360 -22.58 -0.83 9.21
N PHE A 361 -23.26 -1.44 8.25
CA PHE A 361 -22.86 -1.62 6.86
C PHE A 361 -23.87 -1.08 5.84
N GLU A 362 -25.02 -0.60 6.32
CA GLU A 362 -26.19 -0.22 5.53
C GLU A 362 -25.98 1.01 4.63
N LYS A 363 -24.83 1.68 4.77
CA LYS A 363 -24.39 2.85 4.00
C LYS A 363 -23.24 2.53 3.03
N ASN A 364 -22.67 1.31 3.07
CA ASN A 364 -21.52 0.95 2.25
C ASN A 364 -21.87 1.02 0.75
N PHE A 365 -20.90 1.48 -0.05
CA PHE A 365 -21.14 1.78 -1.46
C PHE A 365 -20.00 1.28 -2.35
N ASN A 366 -20.35 0.65 -3.47
CA ASN A 366 -19.39 0.17 -4.48
C ASN A 366 -18.30 -0.75 -3.88
N CYS A 367 -18.71 -1.72 -3.06
CA CYS A 367 -17.80 -2.61 -2.32
C CYS A 367 -17.96 -4.09 -2.73
N TYR A 368 -16.84 -4.78 -2.96
CA TYR A 368 -16.80 -6.08 -3.66
C TYR A 368 -16.04 -7.18 -2.91
N TYR A 369 -16.45 -8.44 -3.07
CA TYR A 369 -15.71 -9.57 -2.51
C TYR A 369 -15.76 -10.82 -3.40
N ILE A 370 -14.73 -11.66 -3.29
CA ILE A 370 -14.69 -12.95 -3.99
C ILE A 370 -15.73 -13.91 -3.39
N GLU A 371 -16.65 -14.39 -4.22
CA GLU A 371 -17.66 -15.37 -3.82
C GLU A 371 -17.03 -16.64 -3.23
N GLY A 372 -17.59 -17.15 -2.13
CA GLY A 372 -17.08 -18.34 -1.45
C GLY A 372 -15.90 -18.12 -0.49
N ASN A 373 -15.25 -16.95 -0.51
CA ASN A 373 -14.20 -16.62 0.48
C ASN A 373 -14.76 -16.37 1.89
N ILE A 374 -16.08 -16.19 2.02
CA ILE A 374 -16.82 -16.20 3.29
C ILE A 374 -18.17 -16.91 3.10
N THR A 375 -18.60 -17.66 4.11
CA THR A 375 -19.89 -18.37 4.11
C THR A 375 -20.97 -17.52 4.75
N ALA A 376 -22.04 -17.20 4.01
CA ALA A 376 -23.20 -16.45 4.49
C ALA A 376 -22.85 -15.13 5.23
N PRO A 377 -22.14 -14.19 4.56
CA PRO A 377 -21.71 -12.93 5.16
C PRO A 377 -22.87 -12.08 5.69
N THR A 378 -22.66 -11.42 6.83
CA THR A 378 -23.70 -10.61 7.51
C THR A 378 -24.15 -9.38 6.72
N ASP A 379 -23.29 -8.87 5.84
CA ASP A 379 -23.47 -7.68 5.00
C ASP A 379 -23.83 -8.01 3.54
N ALA A 380 -24.31 -9.23 3.25
CA ALA A 380 -24.58 -9.73 1.89
C ALA A 380 -25.58 -8.88 1.05
N GLU A 381 -26.37 -8.01 1.69
CA GLU A 381 -27.28 -7.07 1.00
C GLU A 381 -26.59 -5.77 0.58
N TYR A 382 -25.37 -5.49 1.09
CA TYR A 382 -24.62 -4.23 0.94
C TYR A 382 -23.19 -4.42 0.41
N ALA A 383 -22.66 -5.64 0.46
CA ALA A 383 -21.42 -6.06 -0.20
C ALA A 383 -21.75 -6.92 -1.43
N VAL A 384 -21.16 -6.61 -2.58
CA VAL A 384 -21.46 -7.30 -3.84
C VAL A 384 -20.51 -8.48 -4.06
N ALA A 385 -21.07 -9.68 -4.13
CA ALA A 385 -20.32 -10.88 -4.52
C ALA A 385 -19.90 -10.81 -5.99
N LYS A 386 -18.66 -11.20 -6.27
CA LYS A 386 -18.08 -11.35 -7.60
C LYS A 386 -17.26 -12.63 -7.66
N THR A 387 -17.26 -13.31 -8.79
CA THR A 387 -16.43 -14.50 -8.99
C THR A 387 -14.94 -14.12 -9.09
N SER A 388 -14.05 -15.08 -8.83
CA SER A 388 -12.61 -14.87 -9.10
C SER A 388 -12.32 -14.52 -10.56
N GLU A 389 -13.21 -14.90 -11.48
CA GLU A 389 -13.14 -14.58 -12.91
C GLU A 389 -13.52 -13.12 -13.20
N ASP A 390 -14.59 -12.59 -12.58
CA ASP A 390 -14.93 -11.15 -12.66
C ASP A 390 -13.78 -10.26 -12.16
N PHE A 391 -13.11 -10.70 -11.08
CA PHE A 391 -11.89 -10.06 -10.58
C PHE A 391 -10.74 -10.16 -11.59
N ALA A 392 -10.48 -11.34 -12.17
CA ALA A 392 -9.38 -11.60 -13.10
C ALA A 392 -9.54 -10.97 -14.49
N LEU A 393 -10.79 -10.75 -14.93
CA LEU A 393 -11.15 -10.08 -16.18
C LEU A 393 -11.23 -8.55 -16.05
N GLY A 394 -10.93 -7.99 -14.88
CA GLY A 394 -10.86 -6.55 -14.65
C GLY A 394 -12.20 -5.86 -14.37
N GLU A 395 -13.32 -6.60 -14.26
CA GLU A 395 -14.64 -6.01 -14.00
C GLU A 395 -14.65 -5.22 -12.68
N VAL A 396 -14.04 -5.79 -11.64
CA VAL A 396 -13.97 -5.14 -10.34
C VAL A 396 -13.07 -3.90 -10.37
N ALA A 397 -12.03 -3.86 -11.20
CA ALA A 397 -11.20 -2.67 -11.36
C ALA A 397 -11.97 -1.54 -12.06
N TYR A 398 -12.70 -1.85 -13.14
CA TYR A 398 -13.60 -0.92 -13.82
C TYR A 398 -14.69 -0.37 -12.89
N LEU A 399 -15.41 -1.25 -12.18
CA LEU A 399 -16.47 -0.86 -11.25
C LEU A 399 -15.96 0.00 -10.10
N LEU A 400 -14.79 -0.34 -9.54
CA LEU A 400 -14.14 0.48 -8.51
C LEU A 400 -13.71 1.85 -9.05
N ASP A 401 -13.21 1.96 -10.29
CA ASP A 401 -12.75 3.25 -10.81
C ASP A 401 -13.89 4.22 -11.16
N GLY A 402 -15.07 3.70 -11.52
CA GLY A 402 -16.26 4.51 -11.82
C GLY A 402 -17.38 3.74 -12.53
N GLY A 403 -17.06 2.64 -13.21
CA GLY A 403 -18.01 1.85 -13.98
C GLY A 403 -18.58 2.64 -15.17
N GLU A 404 -19.91 2.74 -15.24
CA GLU A 404 -20.60 3.45 -16.32
C GLU A 404 -20.64 4.99 -16.13
N GLU A 405 -20.06 5.51 -15.03
CA GLU A 405 -19.93 6.94 -14.71
C GLU A 405 -18.51 7.49 -15.02
N GLU A 406 -18.22 8.75 -14.67
CA GLU A 406 -16.89 9.35 -14.91
C GLU A 406 -15.78 8.66 -14.08
N HIS A 407 -14.82 8.07 -14.79
CA HIS A 407 -13.68 7.35 -14.23
C HIS A 407 -12.77 8.25 -13.37
N ARG A 408 -12.44 7.76 -12.17
CA ARG A 408 -11.68 8.52 -11.16
C ARG A 408 -10.16 8.42 -11.32
N ASN A 409 -9.65 7.47 -12.12
CA ASN A 409 -8.22 7.23 -12.35
C ASN A 409 -7.45 6.86 -11.06
N ILE A 410 -8.11 6.08 -10.20
CA ILE A 410 -7.59 5.56 -8.93
C ILE A 410 -7.34 4.05 -9.01
N TRP A 411 -8.12 3.32 -9.81
CA TRP A 411 -8.05 1.86 -9.89
C TRP A 411 -7.59 1.33 -11.25
N THR A 412 -6.65 0.39 -11.18
CA THR A 412 -6.17 -0.44 -12.29
C THR A 412 -6.09 -1.90 -11.86
N GLN A 413 -5.48 -2.79 -12.65
CA GLN A 413 -5.33 -4.21 -12.34
C GLN A 413 -3.85 -4.61 -12.32
N ASP A 414 -3.49 -5.49 -11.38
CA ASP A 414 -2.14 -6.03 -11.27
C ASP A 414 -1.89 -7.12 -12.33
N GLU A 415 -0.77 -7.04 -13.06
CA GLU A 415 -0.46 -7.94 -14.17
C GLU A 415 -0.28 -9.41 -13.71
N GLU A 416 0.36 -9.63 -12.56
CA GLU A 416 0.72 -10.97 -12.05
C GLU A 416 -0.44 -11.65 -11.32
N THR A 417 -1.07 -10.94 -10.37
CA THR A 417 -2.17 -11.48 -9.54
C THR A 417 -3.55 -11.34 -10.17
N ARG A 418 -3.69 -10.54 -11.24
CA ARG A 418 -4.96 -10.22 -11.91
C ARG A 418 -6.03 -9.65 -10.96
N LEU A 419 -5.62 -9.03 -9.85
CA LEU A 419 -6.52 -8.39 -8.87
C LEU A 419 -6.40 -6.86 -8.93
N PRO A 420 -7.47 -6.09 -8.64
CA PRO A 420 -7.42 -4.63 -8.67
C PRO A 420 -6.37 -4.04 -7.73
N ILE A 421 -5.67 -3.00 -8.18
CA ILE A 421 -4.70 -2.22 -7.40
C ILE A 421 -4.93 -0.73 -7.61
N LEU A 422 -4.41 0.05 -6.68
CA LEU A 422 -4.38 1.51 -6.78
C LEU A 422 -3.34 1.92 -7.82
N GLY A 423 -3.74 2.73 -8.80
CA GLY A 423 -2.89 3.16 -9.89
C GLY A 423 -3.65 3.46 -11.19
N THR A 424 -2.88 3.60 -12.26
CA THR A 424 -3.37 3.90 -13.63
C THR A 424 -2.56 3.06 -14.63
N PRO A 425 -3.05 2.82 -15.87
CA PRO A 425 -4.30 3.31 -16.48
C PRO A 425 -5.58 2.61 -16.01
N SER A 426 -6.71 3.32 -16.07
CA SER A 426 -8.04 2.78 -15.80
C SER A 426 -8.45 1.66 -16.77
N TYR A 427 -9.27 0.74 -16.28
CA TYR A 427 -9.89 -0.34 -17.05
C TYR A 427 -11.27 0.08 -17.59
N TYR A 428 -11.62 -0.37 -18.80
CA TYR A 428 -12.87 -0.06 -19.50
C TYR A 428 -13.52 -1.32 -20.08
N LYS A 429 -14.84 -1.32 -20.22
CA LYS A 429 -15.66 -2.46 -20.63
C LYS A 429 -15.53 -2.74 -22.13
N ILE A 430 -15.42 -4.02 -22.50
CA ILE A 430 -15.54 -4.49 -23.88
C ILE A 430 -16.70 -5.49 -23.97
N GLU A 431 -17.71 -5.14 -24.76
CA GLU A 431 -18.88 -5.99 -25.06
C GLU A 431 -18.78 -6.53 -26.50
N LEU A 432 -18.95 -7.85 -26.68
CA LEU A 432 -18.81 -8.52 -27.97
C LEU A 432 -20.17 -9.04 -28.48
N GLU A 433 -20.50 -8.74 -29.74
CA GLU A 433 -21.73 -9.18 -30.40
C GLU A 433 -21.45 -9.87 -31.75
N SER A 434 -22.20 -10.93 -32.06
CA SER A 434 -22.21 -11.54 -33.39
C SER A 434 -23.62 -11.98 -33.83
N ASN A 435 -23.82 -12.13 -35.14
CA ASN A 435 -25.01 -12.74 -35.74
C ASN A 435 -24.81 -14.24 -36.07
N LYS A 436 -25.89 -14.94 -36.45
CA LYS A 436 -25.83 -16.35 -36.90
C LYS A 436 -24.83 -16.51 -38.06
N GLY A 437 -23.80 -17.33 -37.83
CA GLY A 437 -22.71 -17.58 -38.78
C GLY A 437 -21.33 -17.66 -38.14
N GLY A 438 -21.17 -17.17 -36.92
CA GLY A 438 -19.94 -17.30 -36.14
C GLY A 438 -20.01 -16.60 -34.80
N SER A 439 -18.92 -16.68 -34.04
CA SER A 439 -18.71 -15.99 -32.77
C SER A 439 -17.41 -15.21 -32.79
N ILE A 440 -17.32 -14.24 -31.90
CA ILE A 440 -16.08 -13.55 -31.55
C ILE A 440 -15.84 -13.65 -30.05
N ASP A 441 -14.57 -13.68 -29.68
CA ASP A 441 -14.08 -13.71 -28.31
C ASP A 441 -12.74 -12.95 -28.23
N ILE A 442 -12.31 -12.62 -27.02
CA ILE A 442 -10.95 -12.17 -26.74
C ILE A 442 -10.40 -13.12 -25.67
N ASP A 443 -9.30 -13.82 -25.98
CA ASP A 443 -8.70 -14.87 -25.15
C ASP A 443 -9.68 -15.94 -24.61
N GLY A 444 -10.76 -16.22 -25.36
CA GLY A 444 -11.83 -17.15 -24.98
C GLY A 444 -13.03 -16.52 -24.25
N TYR A 445 -12.99 -15.22 -23.96
CA TYR A 445 -14.02 -14.50 -23.22
C TYR A 445 -14.93 -13.67 -24.15
N THR A 446 -16.25 -13.72 -23.91
CA THR A 446 -17.26 -12.94 -24.66
C THR A 446 -17.53 -11.55 -24.09
N LYS A 447 -16.96 -11.27 -22.92
CA LYS A 447 -16.96 -9.97 -22.22
C LYS A 447 -15.65 -9.88 -21.46
N MET A 448 -14.98 -8.73 -21.51
CA MET A 448 -13.78 -8.48 -20.71
C MET A 448 -13.68 -6.99 -20.36
N PHE A 449 -12.67 -6.64 -19.55
CA PHE A 449 -12.26 -5.27 -19.32
C PHE A 449 -10.78 -5.12 -19.64
N ALA A 450 -10.43 -4.03 -20.32
CA ALA A 450 -9.08 -3.77 -20.81
C ALA A 450 -8.60 -2.40 -20.34
N SER A 451 -7.28 -2.27 -20.16
CA SER A 451 -6.66 -1.03 -19.74
C SER A 451 -6.61 0.01 -20.88
N SER A 452 -6.77 1.30 -20.55
CA SER A 452 -6.75 2.36 -21.58
C SER A 452 -5.36 2.48 -22.22
N GLY A 453 -5.26 2.18 -23.52
CA GLY A 453 -4.01 2.13 -24.29
C GLY A 453 -3.53 0.72 -24.64
N GLU A 454 -4.17 -0.32 -24.11
CA GLU A 454 -3.92 -1.73 -24.41
C GLU A 454 -4.23 -2.06 -25.88
N VAL A 455 -3.52 -3.02 -26.47
CA VAL A 455 -3.83 -3.54 -27.82
C VAL A 455 -4.56 -4.86 -27.66
N ILE A 456 -5.79 -4.91 -28.18
CA ILE A 456 -6.71 -6.02 -28.05
C ILE A 456 -6.78 -6.75 -29.38
N GLU A 457 -6.54 -8.07 -29.37
CA GLU A 457 -6.75 -8.97 -30.49
C GLU A 457 -8.11 -9.67 -30.35
N VAL A 458 -8.86 -9.81 -31.46
CA VAL A 458 -10.22 -10.36 -31.48
C VAL A 458 -10.21 -11.67 -32.27
N ASN A 459 -10.46 -12.76 -31.56
CA ASN A 459 -10.62 -14.07 -32.17
C ASN A 459 -11.94 -14.13 -32.95
N VAL A 460 -11.93 -14.86 -34.07
CA VAL A 460 -13.09 -15.01 -34.96
C VAL A 460 -13.28 -16.48 -35.28
N THR A 461 -14.35 -17.08 -34.75
CA THR A 461 -14.70 -18.48 -34.96
C THR A 461 -15.91 -18.58 -35.88
N TYR A 462 -15.79 -19.37 -36.95
CA TYR A 462 -16.87 -19.57 -37.92
C TYR A 462 -17.79 -20.72 -37.50
N GLN A 463 -19.07 -20.62 -37.80
CA GLN A 463 -20.03 -21.70 -37.65
C GLN A 463 -20.02 -22.58 -38.90
N ASP A 464 -20.10 -23.91 -38.72
CA ASP A 464 -20.29 -24.88 -39.80
C ASP A 464 -21.50 -24.53 -40.69
N HIS A 465 -21.50 -25.05 -41.93
CA HIS A 465 -22.44 -24.73 -43.01
C HIS A 465 -23.89 -24.48 -42.54
N PRO A 466 -24.58 -23.46 -43.09
CA PRO A 466 -25.95 -23.13 -42.72
C PRO A 466 -26.89 -24.30 -43.04
N LYS A 467 -27.26 -25.05 -42.00
CA LYS A 467 -28.23 -26.15 -42.11
C LYS A 467 -29.53 -25.61 -42.73
N ASN A 468 -30.00 -26.32 -43.75
CA ASN A 468 -31.24 -25.99 -44.44
C ASN A 468 -32.41 -26.47 -43.57
N ASP A 469 -32.99 -25.56 -42.78
CA ASP A 469 -34.03 -25.83 -41.77
C ASP A 469 -35.38 -26.37 -42.35
N ASN A 470 -35.40 -26.79 -43.62
CA ASN A 470 -36.52 -27.42 -44.32
C ASN A 470 -36.46 -28.96 -44.38
N ASP A 471 -35.33 -29.58 -44.01
CA ASP A 471 -35.09 -31.00 -44.28
C ASP A 471 -35.82 -31.92 -43.29
N ASN A 472 -37.12 -32.13 -43.55
CA ASN A 472 -38.04 -33.01 -42.81
C ASN A 472 -38.54 -34.18 -43.70
N ASN A 473 -37.74 -34.61 -44.68
CA ASN A 473 -38.07 -35.73 -45.57
C ASN A 473 -37.09 -36.91 -45.36
N ASP A 474 -37.56 -37.97 -44.71
CA ASP A 474 -36.87 -39.27 -44.64
C ASP A 474 -36.95 -40.02 -46.00
N ASP A 475 -36.33 -39.50 -47.07
CA ASP A 475 -36.28 -40.15 -48.39
C ASP A 475 -34.83 -40.43 -48.83
N GLU A 476 -34.39 -41.69 -48.65
CA GLU A 476 -33.09 -42.19 -49.11
C GLU A 476 -33.03 -42.35 -50.65
N ASN A 477 -33.12 -41.25 -51.43
CA ASN A 477 -32.56 -41.13 -52.79
C ASN A 477 -32.80 -39.73 -53.38
N ASP A 478 -31.77 -38.91 -53.52
CA ASP A 478 -31.60 -38.13 -54.75
C ASP A 478 -30.12 -37.95 -55.10
N ASN A 479 -29.82 -37.92 -56.41
CA ASN A 479 -28.50 -37.56 -56.92
C ASN A 479 -28.55 -36.09 -57.32
N ASN A 480 -28.57 -35.19 -56.33
CA ASN A 480 -28.75 -33.77 -56.58
C ASN A 480 -27.43 -33.12 -57.03
N ASP A 481 -27.17 -33.15 -58.34
CA ASP A 481 -26.01 -32.55 -58.99
C ASP A 481 -26.00 -31.00 -58.82
N GLY A 482 -25.29 -30.51 -57.80
CA GLY A 482 -24.90 -29.10 -57.70
C GLY A 482 -25.75 -28.20 -56.80
N GLU A 483 -26.09 -28.66 -55.59
CA GLU A 483 -26.46 -27.69 -54.54
C GLU A 483 -25.26 -26.79 -54.20
N ALA A 484 -25.50 -25.48 -54.17
CA ALA A 484 -24.52 -24.49 -53.77
C ALA A 484 -24.12 -24.71 -52.30
N GLN A 485 -22.89 -25.16 -52.08
CA GLN A 485 -22.29 -25.20 -50.75
C GLN A 485 -22.12 -23.76 -50.25
N TYR A 486 -22.64 -23.43 -49.08
CA TYR A 486 -22.46 -22.11 -48.47
C TYR A 486 -21.55 -22.22 -47.25
N GLU A 487 -20.60 -21.30 -47.13
CA GLU A 487 -19.78 -21.10 -45.94
C GLU A 487 -20.04 -19.71 -45.35
N TYR A 488 -19.94 -19.59 -44.03
CA TYR A 488 -20.04 -18.29 -43.38
C TYR A 488 -18.70 -17.56 -43.43
N VAL A 489 -18.69 -16.39 -44.08
CA VAL A 489 -17.53 -15.49 -44.11
C VAL A 489 -17.77 -14.27 -43.22
N LEU A 490 -16.68 -13.73 -42.65
CA LEU A 490 -16.71 -12.47 -41.91
C LEU A 490 -16.89 -11.33 -42.93
N TYR A 491 -18.06 -10.69 -42.91
CA TYR A 491 -18.39 -9.57 -43.79
C TYR A 491 -17.91 -8.23 -43.22
N SER A 492 -17.94 -8.08 -41.90
CA SER A 492 -17.38 -6.91 -41.20
C SER A 492 -17.14 -7.21 -39.71
N LEU A 493 -16.06 -6.70 -39.15
CA LEU A 493 -15.80 -6.60 -37.71
C LEU A 493 -15.57 -5.12 -37.38
N ILE A 494 -16.42 -4.55 -36.55
CA ILE A 494 -16.44 -3.11 -36.27
C ILE A 494 -16.35 -2.88 -34.76
N VAL A 495 -15.49 -1.96 -34.32
CA VAL A 495 -15.49 -1.46 -32.93
C VAL A 495 -16.03 -0.03 -32.86
N SER A 496 -16.98 0.21 -31.95
CA SER A 496 -17.52 1.53 -31.61
C SER A 496 -17.07 1.94 -30.19
N PHE A 497 -17.14 3.23 -29.87
CA PHE A 497 -16.62 3.79 -28.62
C PHE A 497 -17.53 4.95 -28.13
N GLY A 498 -18.73 4.62 -27.64
CA GLY A 498 -19.76 5.60 -27.30
C GLY A 498 -20.14 6.47 -28.50
N ASP A 499 -20.27 7.79 -28.30
CA ASP A 499 -20.66 8.80 -29.31
C ASP A 499 -19.69 8.97 -30.51
N LYS A 500 -18.71 8.10 -30.70
CA LYS A 500 -17.56 8.30 -31.59
C LYS A 500 -17.64 7.46 -32.88
N GLU A 501 -16.81 7.84 -33.84
CA GLU A 501 -16.68 7.20 -35.15
C GLU A 501 -16.28 5.71 -35.04
N ASN A 502 -17.06 4.85 -35.71
CA ASN A 502 -16.82 3.42 -35.82
C ASN A 502 -15.52 3.12 -36.56
N ILE A 503 -14.75 2.14 -36.07
CA ILE A 503 -13.52 1.66 -36.70
C ILE A 503 -13.78 0.28 -37.30
N ASP A 504 -13.54 0.13 -38.60
CA ASP A 504 -13.49 -1.18 -39.26
C ASP A 504 -12.15 -1.86 -38.94
N ILE A 505 -12.21 -3.06 -38.36
CA ILE A 505 -11.06 -3.88 -37.98
C ILE A 505 -11.15 -5.28 -38.60
N THR A 506 -11.89 -5.44 -39.70
CA THR A 506 -12.11 -6.73 -40.39
C THR A 506 -10.79 -7.38 -40.84
N ASP A 507 -9.86 -6.58 -41.35
CA ASP A 507 -8.54 -7.03 -41.80
C ASP A 507 -7.53 -7.19 -40.65
N THR A 508 -7.54 -6.27 -39.66
CA THR A 508 -6.54 -6.25 -38.57
C THR A 508 -6.89 -7.17 -37.41
N LYS A 509 -8.19 -7.45 -37.21
CA LYS A 509 -8.77 -8.17 -36.07
C LYS A 509 -8.25 -7.67 -34.71
N SER A 510 -7.90 -6.40 -34.64
CA SER A 510 -7.27 -5.81 -33.47
C SER A 510 -7.49 -4.30 -33.41
N PHE A 511 -7.54 -3.76 -32.19
CA PHE A 511 -7.72 -2.34 -31.92
C PHE A 511 -6.98 -1.91 -30.64
N THR A 512 -6.72 -0.60 -30.49
CA THR A 512 -6.20 -0.04 -29.24
C THR A 512 -7.36 0.44 -28.37
N MET A 513 -7.44 -0.02 -27.13
CA MET A 513 -8.47 0.38 -26.18
C MET A 513 -8.35 1.87 -25.85
N ARG A 514 -9.49 2.55 -25.74
CA ARG A 514 -9.59 3.98 -25.45
C ARG A 514 -10.06 4.21 -24.02
N SER A 515 -9.98 5.45 -23.55
CA SER A 515 -10.52 5.89 -22.26
C SER A 515 -12.04 6.06 -22.31
N THR A 516 -12.75 4.99 -22.69
CA THR A 516 -14.20 4.83 -22.82
C THR A 516 -14.50 3.39 -23.22
N ASP A 517 -15.65 2.88 -22.79
CA ASP A 517 -16.13 1.55 -23.15
C ASP A 517 -16.25 1.32 -24.66
N ALA A 518 -16.12 0.06 -25.07
CA ALA A 518 -16.11 -0.40 -26.45
C ALA A 518 -17.16 -1.48 -26.70
N GLN A 519 -17.81 -1.41 -27.86
CA GLN A 519 -18.68 -2.48 -28.38
C GLN A 519 -18.09 -2.99 -29.69
N VAL A 520 -17.85 -4.30 -29.79
CA VAL A 520 -17.30 -4.94 -30.99
C VAL A 520 -18.39 -5.80 -31.63
N THR A 521 -18.76 -5.49 -32.87
CA THR A 521 -19.82 -6.20 -33.60
C THR A 521 -19.25 -6.94 -34.81
N ALA A 522 -19.41 -8.26 -34.83
CA ALA A 522 -19.10 -9.13 -35.97
C ALA A 522 -20.36 -9.42 -36.79
N VAL A 523 -20.25 -9.25 -38.12
CA VAL A 523 -21.30 -9.65 -39.07
C VAL A 523 -20.75 -10.73 -39.98
N PHE A 524 -21.28 -11.93 -39.84
CA PHE A 524 -21.08 -13.06 -40.74
C PHE A 524 -22.17 -13.09 -41.81
N LYS A 525 -21.83 -13.59 -43.01
CA LYS A 525 -22.79 -13.83 -44.10
C LYS A 525 -22.47 -15.14 -44.83
N PRO A 526 -23.49 -15.87 -45.32
CA PRO A 526 -23.24 -17.01 -46.20
C PRO A 526 -22.68 -16.51 -47.54
N GLN A 527 -21.60 -17.14 -48.00
CA GLN A 527 -21.03 -16.97 -49.34
C GLN A 527 -21.06 -18.33 -50.05
N GLU A 528 -21.39 -18.31 -51.34
CA GLU A 528 -21.38 -19.49 -52.20
C GLU A 528 -19.93 -19.96 -52.45
N VAL A 529 -19.65 -21.20 -52.08
CA VAL A 529 -18.37 -21.88 -52.30
C VAL A 529 -18.45 -22.54 -53.67
N THR A 530 -17.88 -21.89 -54.70
CA THR A 530 -17.68 -22.53 -56.00
C THR A 530 -16.79 -23.76 -55.82
N PRO A 531 -17.23 -24.98 -56.21
CA PRO A 531 -16.42 -26.17 -56.09
C PRO A 531 -15.09 -25.99 -56.82
N ILE A 532 -13.99 -26.27 -56.13
CA ILE A 532 -12.65 -26.24 -56.72
C ILE A 532 -12.60 -27.38 -57.75
N GLU A 533 -12.49 -27.05 -59.05
CA GLU A 533 -12.22 -28.06 -60.07
C GLU A 533 -10.96 -28.85 -59.67
N PRO A 534 -11.00 -30.19 -59.65
CA PRO A 534 -9.88 -30.98 -59.18
C PRO A 534 -8.63 -30.65 -60.01
N PRO A 535 -7.46 -30.45 -59.37
CA PRO A 535 -6.28 -29.94 -60.06
C PRO A 535 -5.93 -30.83 -61.25
N VAL A 536 -5.87 -30.21 -62.44
CA VAL A 536 -5.48 -30.89 -63.68
C VAL A 536 -4.14 -31.60 -63.45
N PRO A 537 -4.04 -32.93 -63.67
CA PRO A 537 -2.80 -33.65 -63.40
C PRO A 537 -1.64 -33.04 -64.17
N GLU A 538 -0.55 -32.72 -63.48
CA GLU A 538 0.65 -32.19 -64.13
C GLU A 538 1.16 -33.21 -65.18
N PRO A 539 1.56 -32.76 -66.38
CA PRO A 539 2.03 -33.67 -67.42
C PRO A 539 3.33 -34.35 -66.98
N THR A 540 3.30 -35.68 -66.94
CA THR A 540 4.46 -36.51 -66.58
C THR A 540 5.66 -36.18 -67.48
N PRO A 541 6.87 -35.92 -66.92
CA PRO A 541 8.04 -35.61 -67.73
C PRO A 541 8.39 -36.74 -68.70
N GLU A 542 8.66 -36.41 -69.97
CA GLU A 542 9.22 -37.36 -70.94
C GLU A 542 10.68 -37.70 -70.57
N PRO A 543 11.12 -38.96 -70.73
CA PRO A 543 12.49 -39.36 -70.41
C PRO A 543 13.47 -39.00 -71.54
N GLU A 544 14.47 -38.16 -71.24
CA GLU A 544 15.64 -37.97 -72.10
C GLU A 544 16.69 -39.10 -71.88
N PRO A 545 17.59 -39.36 -72.87
CA PRO A 545 18.00 -40.73 -73.17
C PRO A 545 19.27 -41.23 -72.47
N GLU A 546 19.24 -42.51 -72.06
CA GLU A 546 20.45 -43.33 -71.85
C GLU A 546 20.85 -44.07 -73.14
N GLU A 547 22.15 -44.15 -73.45
CA GLU A 547 22.85 -45.29 -74.07
C GLU A 547 24.35 -44.94 -74.28
N PRO A 548 25.30 -45.91 -74.38
CA PRO A 548 25.28 -47.26 -73.78
C PRO A 548 26.68 -47.79 -73.30
N LYS A 549 26.70 -49.08 -72.91
CA LYS A 549 27.84 -50.06 -72.94
C LYS A 549 28.86 -50.09 -71.78
N GLU A 550 29.29 -51.26 -71.27
CA GLU A 550 28.83 -52.66 -71.47
C GLU A 550 29.41 -53.65 -70.41
N SER A 551 28.94 -54.92 -70.45
CA SER A 551 29.55 -56.16 -69.89
C SER A 551 29.27 -56.50 -68.41
N ASP A 552 28.99 -57.75 -67.99
CA ASP A 552 28.74 -59.01 -68.75
C ASP A 552 28.03 -60.10 -67.89
N LYS A 553 27.23 -60.99 -68.54
CA LYS A 553 26.66 -62.32 -68.09
C LYS A 553 25.92 -62.46 -66.72
N GLY A 554 24.85 -63.26 -66.58
CA GLY A 554 24.01 -63.94 -67.59
C GLY A 554 23.21 -65.18 -67.10
N ILE A 555 22.01 -65.36 -67.68
CA ILE A 555 21.23 -66.63 -67.92
C ILE A 555 20.43 -67.31 -66.77
N GLY A 556 19.09 -67.32 -66.91
CA GLY A 556 18.13 -68.36 -66.46
C GLY A 556 17.60 -68.26 -65.01
N GLY A 557 16.32 -68.45 -64.66
CA GLY A 557 15.09 -68.83 -65.42
C GLY A 557 14.45 -70.13 -64.85
N GLY A 558 13.14 -70.26 -64.58
CA GLY A 558 12.00 -69.32 -64.66
C GLY A 558 10.68 -69.95 -64.12
N ASP A 559 9.55 -69.26 -64.32
CA ASP A 559 8.12 -69.69 -64.26
C ASP A 559 7.49 -70.26 -62.96
N GLY A 560 6.18 -69.98 -62.74
CA GLY A 560 5.29 -70.83 -61.91
C GLY A 560 4.23 -70.16 -61.01
N ALA A 561 3.03 -69.88 -61.56
CA ALA A 561 1.86 -69.32 -60.87
C ALA A 561 1.21 -70.19 -59.75
N GLY A 562 0.33 -69.62 -58.91
CA GLY A 562 -0.75 -70.40 -58.26
C GLY A 562 -1.30 -69.96 -56.88
N THR A 563 -2.57 -69.55 -56.86
CA THR A 563 -3.55 -69.41 -55.75
C THR A 563 -3.53 -70.46 -54.61
N GLU A 564 -3.89 -70.08 -53.36
CA GLU A 564 -5.16 -70.48 -52.66
C GLU A 564 -5.30 -70.00 -51.18
N THR A 565 -6.46 -70.33 -50.57
CA THR A 565 -7.07 -69.83 -49.31
C THR A 565 -6.60 -70.48 -47.99
N GLY A 566 -6.94 -69.91 -46.80
CA GLY A 566 -6.96 -70.69 -45.53
C GLY A 566 -7.36 -69.94 -44.23
N LYS A 567 -8.50 -70.31 -43.61
CA LYS A 567 -9.12 -69.70 -42.39
C LYS A 567 -8.48 -70.07 -41.02
N GLY A 568 -8.75 -69.22 -40.01
CA GLY A 568 -9.33 -69.61 -38.70
C GLY A 568 -8.43 -69.62 -37.45
N GLU A 569 -8.93 -69.61 -36.20
CA GLU A 569 -10.25 -69.19 -35.64
C GLU A 569 -10.17 -69.12 -34.07
N LYS A 570 -10.97 -68.25 -33.39
CA LYS A 570 -11.66 -68.30 -32.05
C LYS A 570 -11.08 -69.10 -30.84
N THR A 571 -11.42 -68.93 -29.54
CA THR A 571 -12.35 -68.15 -28.64
C THR A 571 -11.71 -68.20 -27.21
N GLY A 572 -12.13 -67.57 -26.09
CA GLY A 572 -13.41 -66.98 -25.61
C GLY A 572 -13.96 -67.75 -24.38
N ASP A 573 -14.75 -67.23 -23.41
CA ASP A 573 -15.32 -65.88 -23.11
C ASP A 573 -15.88 -65.84 -21.63
N GLY A 574 -16.00 -64.68 -20.94
CA GLY A 574 -17.10 -64.41 -19.97
C GLY A 574 -16.86 -63.99 -18.47
N TYR A 575 -17.54 -62.88 -18.06
CA TYR A 575 -18.35 -62.59 -16.83
C TYR A 575 -17.69 -62.59 -15.39
N ASP A 576 -17.86 -61.57 -14.52
CA ASP A 576 -19.03 -61.01 -13.76
C ASP A 576 -19.59 -62.00 -12.69
N ASP A 577 -20.03 -61.70 -11.45
CA ASP A 577 -20.13 -60.52 -10.53
C ASP A 577 -20.24 -61.11 -9.05
N GLY A 578 -20.50 -60.47 -7.88
CA GLY A 578 -20.77 -59.08 -7.44
C GLY A 578 -21.24 -58.97 -5.97
N GLY A 579 -20.77 -57.97 -5.18
CA GLY A 579 -21.19 -57.67 -3.79
C GLY A 579 -20.83 -58.71 -2.70
N GLY A 580 -20.92 -58.46 -1.37
CA GLY A 580 -21.15 -57.23 -0.60
C GLY A 580 -21.41 -57.54 0.90
N ASP A 581 -20.81 -56.75 1.84
CA ASP A 581 -21.06 -56.60 3.30
C ASP A 581 -21.10 -57.85 4.25
N GLY A 582 -20.77 -57.81 5.55
CA GLY A 582 -20.23 -56.76 6.43
C GLY A 582 -20.03 -57.24 7.90
N ASP A 583 -19.45 -56.38 8.76
CA ASP A 583 -19.55 -56.27 10.24
C ASP A 583 -19.12 -57.37 11.27
N SER A 584 -18.06 -57.02 12.03
CA SER A 584 -18.00 -56.78 13.50
C SER A 584 -17.17 -57.64 14.51
N ASP A 585 -16.55 -56.89 15.44
CA ASP A 585 -16.18 -57.12 16.86
C ASP A 585 -15.14 -58.17 17.35
N GLY A 586 -14.29 -57.75 18.33
CA GLY A 586 -13.47 -58.65 19.17
C GLY A 586 -12.23 -58.01 19.84
N GLU A 587 -12.34 -57.57 21.10
CA GLU A 587 -11.27 -56.89 21.90
C GLU A 587 -10.07 -57.78 22.33
N GLY A 588 -8.93 -57.16 22.73
CA GLY A 588 -7.97 -57.80 23.66
C GLY A 588 -6.51 -57.28 23.71
N ASP A 589 -6.19 -56.34 24.61
CA ASP A 589 -4.83 -55.94 25.04
C ASP A 589 -4.64 -56.27 26.56
N PRO A 590 -3.44 -56.67 27.05
CA PRO A 590 -2.61 -55.68 27.78
C PRO A 590 -1.07 -55.90 27.81
N LYS A 591 -0.32 -54.83 27.49
CA LYS A 591 0.92 -54.35 28.18
C LYS A 591 2.19 -55.24 28.23
N ARG A 592 3.36 -54.68 27.84
CA ARG A 592 4.33 -54.04 28.77
C ARG A 592 5.54 -53.34 28.10
N ASP A 593 5.93 -52.21 28.70
CA ASP A 593 7.24 -51.51 28.79
C ASP A 593 8.49 -52.03 28.02
N GLY A 594 9.27 -51.09 27.45
CA GLY A 594 10.57 -51.34 26.82
C GLY A 594 11.18 -50.08 26.16
N THR A 595 12.17 -49.45 26.79
CA THR A 595 12.83 -48.22 26.29
C THR A 595 13.88 -48.49 25.21
N SER A 596 13.99 -47.58 24.22
CA SER A 596 15.09 -47.54 23.24
C SER A 596 15.25 -46.14 22.66
N GLU A 597 16.48 -45.64 22.59
CA GLU A 597 16.82 -44.33 22.01
C GLU A 597 16.73 -44.34 20.48
N ILE A 598 16.29 -43.23 19.86
CA ILE A 598 16.34 -43.03 18.41
C ILE A 598 17.20 -41.80 18.10
N LYS A 599 18.14 -41.95 17.16
CA LYS A 599 19.07 -40.91 16.71
C LYS A 599 18.36 -39.89 15.79
N PRO A 600 18.82 -38.63 15.73
CA PRO A 600 18.14 -37.60 14.94
C PRO A 600 18.13 -37.92 13.45
N VAL A 601 16.94 -37.87 12.87
CA VAL A 601 16.72 -37.89 11.42
C VAL A 601 16.93 -36.46 10.89
N LYS A 602 17.59 -36.32 9.73
CA LYS A 602 17.69 -35.02 9.05
C LYS A 602 16.30 -34.58 8.56
N PRO A 603 15.89 -33.32 8.78
CA PRO A 603 14.81 -32.72 7.99
C PRO A 603 15.16 -32.72 6.50
N ILE A 604 14.13 -32.82 5.67
CA ILE A 604 14.19 -32.83 4.20
C ILE A 604 14.46 -31.40 3.69
N GLU A 605 15.23 -31.28 2.62
CA GLU A 605 15.34 -30.02 1.87
C GLU A 605 14.02 -29.76 1.12
N THR A 606 13.25 -28.78 1.59
CA THR A 606 12.13 -28.20 0.84
C THR A 606 12.65 -27.05 0.00
N ASP A 607 12.51 -27.13 -1.33
CA ASP A 607 12.88 -26.03 -2.23
C ASP A 607 12.04 -24.78 -1.91
N THR A 608 12.65 -23.79 -1.26
CA THR A 608 12.10 -22.44 -1.14
C THR A 608 12.49 -21.64 -2.37
N THR A 609 11.67 -21.72 -3.41
CA THR A 609 11.72 -20.76 -4.53
C THR A 609 11.53 -19.34 -3.97
N ILE A 610 12.60 -18.57 -3.97
CA ILE A 610 12.58 -17.16 -3.57
C ILE A 610 11.81 -16.40 -4.64
N ILE A 611 10.56 -16.06 -4.34
CA ILE A 611 9.79 -15.11 -5.14
C ILE A 611 10.45 -13.74 -4.97
N THR A 612 11.03 -13.21 -6.04
CA THR A 612 11.47 -11.81 -6.09
C THR A 612 10.23 -10.94 -6.22
N PRO A 613 10.02 -9.93 -5.37
CA PRO A 613 8.84 -9.07 -5.46
C PRO A 613 8.84 -8.27 -6.76
N PRO A 614 7.65 -7.87 -7.27
CA PRO A 614 7.54 -6.94 -8.37
C PRO A 614 8.26 -5.63 -8.04
N SER A 615 8.80 -4.97 -9.06
CA SER A 615 9.55 -3.72 -8.86
C SER A 615 8.59 -2.58 -8.54
N ALA A 616 8.81 -1.89 -7.42
CA ALA A 616 8.11 -0.66 -7.08
C ALA A 616 8.15 0.34 -8.27
N PRO A 617 7.06 1.08 -8.54
CA PRO A 617 7.00 2.01 -9.65
C PRO A 617 8.15 3.02 -9.57
N LYS A 618 8.85 3.21 -10.68
CA LYS A 618 9.96 4.18 -10.75
C LYS A 618 9.41 5.58 -10.57
N ALA A 619 9.67 6.18 -9.41
CA ALA A 619 9.50 7.61 -9.21
C ALA A 619 10.27 8.39 -10.29
N THR A 620 9.54 8.94 -11.26
CA THR A 620 10.09 9.86 -12.25
C THR A 620 10.36 11.19 -11.56
N SER A 621 11.62 11.61 -11.50
CA SER A 621 12.04 12.84 -10.85
C SER A 621 11.66 14.07 -11.69
N GLU A 622 10.39 14.48 -11.62
CA GLU A 622 9.98 15.83 -12.00
C GLU A 622 10.10 16.76 -10.77
N GLU A 623 10.63 17.97 -10.96
CA GLU A 623 10.75 18.97 -9.90
C GLU A 623 9.35 19.54 -9.56
N ILE A 624 8.74 19.06 -8.48
CA ILE A 624 7.51 19.67 -7.94
C ILE A 624 7.89 20.98 -7.26
N ASP A 625 7.77 22.08 -8.01
CA ASP A 625 7.96 23.45 -7.54
C ASP A 625 6.86 23.78 -6.52
N ILE A 626 7.21 23.86 -5.22
CA ILE A 626 6.23 23.92 -4.11
C ILE A 626 5.50 25.26 -4.10
N VAL A 627 4.32 25.29 -4.73
CA VAL A 627 3.36 26.39 -4.58
C VAL A 627 2.77 26.34 -3.16
N SER A 628 2.88 27.44 -2.42
CA SER A 628 2.34 27.54 -1.06
C SER A 628 0.83 27.25 -1.05
N PRO A 629 0.31 26.40 -0.14
CA PRO A 629 -1.08 25.95 -0.19
C PRO A 629 -2.06 27.10 -0.04
N ALA A 630 -3.04 27.17 -0.93
CA ALA A 630 -4.12 28.14 -0.87
C ALA A 630 -5.07 27.81 0.30
N VAL A 631 -5.67 28.84 0.90
CA VAL A 631 -6.71 28.68 1.92
C VAL A 631 -7.97 28.12 1.25
N ILE A 632 -8.45 26.98 1.73
CA ILE A 632 -9.77 26.44 1.38
C ILE A 632 -10.79 27.06 2.33
N ASP A 633 -11.57 28.03 1.85
CA ASP A 633 -12.72 28.56 2.58
C ASP A 633 -13.87 27.52 2.56
N VAL A 634 -14.28 27.05 3.73
CA VAL A 634 -15.46 26.18 3.90
C VAL A 634 -16.62 27.04 4.42
N ASP A 635 -17.60 27.33 3.54
CA ASP A 635 -18.75 28.21 3.81
C ASP A 635 -19.80 27.56 4.74
N VAL A 636 -19.49 27.50 6.04
CA VAL A 636 -20.40 26.97 7.07
C VAL A 636 -21.52 27.97 7.37
N LYS A 637 -22.66 27.79 6.71
CA LYS A 637 -23.88 28.57 6.94
C LYS A 637 -24.44 28.32 8.34
N GLN A 638 -24.20 29.24 9.26
CA GLN A 638 -24.84 29.24 10.57
C GLN A 638 -26.36 29.45 10.45
N GLY A 639 -27.12 28.40 10.79
CA GLY A 639 -28.54 28.56 11.13
C GLY A 639 -28.67 29.40 12.41
N HIS A 640 -29.63 30.33 12.42
CA HIS A 640 -30.14 30.84 13.70
C HIS A 640 -30.94 29.73 14.39
N ASP A 641 -30.76 29.60 15.70
CA ASP A 641 -31.88 29.26 16.57
C ASP A 641 -31.70 29.89 17.97
N ASP A 642 -32.79 29.92 18.73
CA ASP A 642 -33.04 30.99 19.72
C ASP A 642 -32.93 30.53 21.20
N HIS A 643 -33.00 31.51 22.12
CA HIS A 643 -33.26 31.39 23.56
C HIS A 643 -32.11 30.91 24.49
N PRO A 644 -32.22 31.17 25.82
CA PRO A 644 -32.66 32.42 26.46
C PRO A 644 -31.67 32.93 27.53
N LYS A 645 -31.82 34.20 27.95
CA LYS A 645 -31.03 34.81 29.03
C LYS A 645 -31.44 34.30 30.42
N GLN A 646 -30.44 34.09 31.29
CA GLN A 646 -30.59 34.25 32.74
C GLN A 646 -29.44 35.09 33.30
N GLU A 647 -29.74 35.86 34.35
CA GLU A 647 -28.79 36.72 35.07
C GLU A 647 -28.23 35.97 36.29
N GLN A 648 -26.95 36.18 36.63
CA GLN A 648 -26.55 36.39 38.02
C GLN A 648 -25.14 37.00 38.19
N ASP A 649 -25.14 38.15 38.87
CA ASP A 649 -24.19 38.61 39.90
C ASP A 649 -22.67 38.54 39.68
N GLU A 650 -22.10 39.73 39.44
CA GLU A 650 -20.75 40.10 39.94
C GLU A 650 -20.70 39.95 41.48
N PRO A 651 -19.53 39.74 42.10
CA PRO A 651 -18.92 40.95 42.65
C PRO A 651 -17.38 41.00 42.79
N SER A 652 -16.91 42.24 42.74
CA SER A 652 -15.86 42.81 43.62
C SER A 652 -14.41 42.88 43.14
N LYS A 653 -13.76 43.98 43.54
CA LYS A 653 -12.40 44.40 43.22
C LYS A 653 -11.55 44.40 44.49
N ALA A 654 -10.26 44.13 44.36
CA ALA A 654 -9.26 44.50 45.35
C ALA A 654 -8.10 45.28 44.69
N LYS A 655 -7.68 46.37 45.33
CA LYS A 655 -6.37 47.02 45.12
C LYS A 655 -5.31 46.23 45.96
N THR A 656 -4.00 46.49 45.93
CA THR A 656 -3.30 47.78 46.10
C THR A 656 -1.79 47.66 45.82
N GLU A 657 -1.18 48.81 45.45
CA GLU A 657 0.17 49.30 45.82
C GLU A 657 1.37 48.33 45.81
N SER A 658 2.36 48.43 44.90
CA SER A 658 3.30 49.53 44.56
C SER A 658 4.54 49.64 45.46
N LEU A 659 5.73 49.67 44.84
CA LEU A 659 6.95 50.26 45.42
C LEU A 659 7.93 50.66 44.31
N THR A 660 8.45 51.88 44.37
CA THR A 660 9.42 52.44 43.41
C THR A 660 10.59 53.08 44.14
N THR A 661 11.82 52.87 43.65
CA THR A 661 13.08 53.64 43.86
C THR A 661 14.23 52.83 43.22
N SER A 662 15.36 53.37 42.76
CA SER A 662 15.73 54.70 42.24
C SER A 662 17.15 54.58 41.63
N GLY A 663 17.40 55.09 40.41
CA GLY A 663 18.66 54.86 39.69
C GLY A 663 19.77 55.91 39.87
N SER A 664 20.93 55.69 39.25
CA SER A 664 22.01 56.68 38.97
C SER A 664 22.98 56.14 37.89
N PRO A 665 23.81 56.97 37.21
CA PRO A 665 24.11 56.75 35.79
C PRO A 665 25.59 56.73 35.34
N GLY A 666 25.83 56.20 34.12
CA GLY A 666 26.96 56.52 33.23
C GLY A 666 28.27 55.72 33.43
N PRO A 667 29.26 55.84 32.52
CA PRO A 667 29.32 56.73 31.34
C PRO A 667 29.44 56.01 29.98
N GLU A 668 29.32 56.78 28.89
CA GLU A 668 29.66 56.38 27.51
C GLU A 668 31.18 56.51 27.22
N MET A 669 31.69 55.76 26.23
CA MET A 669 33.00 56.03 25.59
C MET A 669 32.98 55.62 24.10
N ASP A 670 33.33 56.56 23.20
CA ASP A 670 33.51 56.32 21.76
C ASP A 670 34.80 55.53 21.45
N ALA A 671 34.71 54.50 20.60
CA ALA A 671 35.88 53.82 20.03
C ALA A 671 35.63 53.14 18.66
N LYS A 672 35.64 53.94 17.59
CA LYS A 672 35.97 53.64 16.17
C LYS A 672 35.83 52.19 15.64
N GLU A 673 35.04 52.04 14.58
CA GLU A 673 35.09 50.92 13.64
C GLU A 673 36.47 50.75 12.96
N PRO A 674 36.90 49.50 12.73
CA PRO A 674 37.61 49.07 11.51
C PRO A 674 36.62 48.37 10.53
N LYS A 675 36.98 48.29 9.25
CA LYS A 675 36.23 47.58 8.19
C LYS A 675 37.03 46.40 7.62
N GLU A 676 36.33 45.59 6.80
CA GLU A 676 36.84 44.54 5.88
C GLU A 676 37.30 43.22 6.53
N PRO A 677 37.32 42.08 5.79
CA PRO A 677 36.54 41.72 4.57
C PRO A 677 35.98 40.27 4.56
N GLU A 678 34.81 40.02 3.94
CA GLU A 678 34.32 38.64 3.69
C GLU A 678 33.76 38.36 2.26
N GLU A 679 33.38 39.38 1.49
CA GLU A 679 32.66 39.18 0.21
C GLU A 679 33.47 38.59 -0.97
N GLU A 680 34.80 38.41 -0.87
CA GLU A 680 35.63 37.91 -1.98
C GLU A 680 35.94 36.40 -1.91
N GLU A 681 36.05 35.77 -0.74
CA GLU A 681 36.41 34.33 -0.66
C GLU A 681 35.32 33.40 -1.21
N GLU A 682 34.04 33.73 -0.96
CA GLU A 682 32.91 32.89 -1.39
C GLU A 682 32.80 32.81 -2.92
N LYS A 683 33.00 33.95 -3.60
CA LYS A 683 32.95 34.06 -5.07
C LYS A 683 34.02 33.18 -5.75
N ILE A 684 35.17 32.96 -5.11
CA ILE A 684 36.26 32.12 -5.66
C ILE A 684 35.87 30.63 -5.62
N ARG A 685 35.22 30.16 -4.54
CA ARG A 685 34.87 28.73 -4.37
C ARG A 685 33.84 28.26 -5.40
N VAL A 686 32.81 29.06 -5.67
CA VAL A 686 31.75 28.71 -6.64
C VAL A 686 32.32 28.51 -8.05
N PHE A 687 33.24 29.37 -8.49
CA PHE A 687 33.86 29.25 -9.81
C PHE A 687 34.74 28.00 -9.96
N GLU A 688 35.43 27.55 -8.90
CA GLU A 688 36.19 26.29 -8.95
C GLU A 688 35.27 25.06 -9.03
N ILE A 689 34.17 25.04 -8.26
CA ILE A 689 33.18 23.96 -8.28
C ILE A 689 32.54 23.82 -9.67
N VAL A 690 32.06 24.92 -10.25
CA VAL A 690 31.46 24.93 -11.60
C VAL A 690 32.48 24.50 -12.67
N LYS A 691 33.72 24.99 -12.57
CA LYS A 691 34.80 24.62 -13.51
C LYS A 691 35.18 23.15 -13.42
N LYS A 692 35.12 22.53 -12.24
CA LYS A 692 35.31 21.09 -12.05
C LYS A 692 34.17 20.28 -12.66
N ALA A 693 32.91 20.62 -12.34
CA ALA A 693 31.74 19.92 -12.87
C ALA A 693 31.67 19.96 -14.42
N ILE A 694 32.00 21.10 -15.04
CA ILE A 694 32.08 21.26 -16.51
C ILE A 694 33.18 20.37 -17.12
N HIS A 695 34.29 20.14 -16.41
CA HIS A 695 35.39 19.30 -16.87
C HIS A 695 35.11 17.79 -16.67
N GLU A 696 34.19 17.44 -15.78
CA GLU A 696 33.74 16.07 -15.51
C GLU A 696 32.53 15.66 -16.38
N ASN A 697 31.67 16.61 -16.80
CA ASN A 697 30.61 16.36 -17.78
C ASN A 697 30.38 17.55 -18.75
N PRO A 698 30.90 17.49 -20.00
CA PRO A 698 30.72 18.55 -21.00
C PRO A 698 29.27 18.78 -21.45
N ILE A 699 28.37 17.79 -21.34
CA ILE A 699 26.96 17.94 -21.74
C ILE A 699 26.22 18.83 -20.74
N LEU A 700 26.56 18.74 -19.46
CA LEU A 700 26.00 19.59 -18.40
C LEU A 700 26.28 21.07 -18.65
N ALA A 701 27.44 21.40 -19.22
CA ALA A 701 27.79 22.77 -19.60
C ALA A 701 26.86 23.34 -20.68
N VAL A 702 26.46 22.53 -21.67
CA VAL A 702 25.53 22.94 -22.73
C VAL A 702 24.14 23.20 -22.15
N ILE A 703 23.68 22.33 -21.23
CA ILE A 703 22.39 22.48 -20.54
C ILE A 703 22.37 23.77 -19.70
N VAL A 704 23.39 23.99 -18.85
CA VAL A 704 23.48 25.20 -18.01
C VAL A 704 23.51 26.48 -18.86
N ILE A 705 24.26 26.50 -19.97
CA ILE A 705 24.31 27.64 -20.89
C ILE A 705 22.93 27.88 -21.54
N ALA A 706 22.23 26.82 -21.96
CA ALA A 706 20.89 26.93 -22.53
C ALA A 706 19.87 27.47 -21.50
N SER A 707 19.88 26.97 -20.27
CA SER A 707 19.00 27.43 -19.19
C SER A 707 19.26 28.89 -18.81
N VAL A 708 20.52 29.32 -18.72
CA VAL A 708 20.86 30.73 -18.46
C VAL A 708 20.42 31.64 -19.60
N ILE A 709 20.57 31.22 -20.86
CA ILE A 709 20.05 31.97 -22.01
C ILE A 709 18.50 32.04 -21.98
N GLY A 710 17.82 30.94 -21.62
CA GLY A 710 16.37 30.91 -21.44
C GLY A 710 15.87 31.85 -20.34
N LEU A 711 16.55 31.89 -19.19
CA LEU A 711 16.25 32.81 -18.08
C LEU A 711 16.47 34.28 -18.47
N LEU A 712 17.55 34.59 -19.20
CA LEU A 712 17.80 35.95 -19.69
C LEU A 712 16.78 36.39 -20.75
N LEU A 713 16.35 35.49 -21.64
CA LEU A 713 15.31 35.78 -22.64
C LEU A 713 13.93 35.96 -22.00
N THR A 714 13.53 35.09 -21.07
CA THR A 714 12.24 35.20 -20.36
C THR A 714 12.19 36.39 -19.43
N GLY A 715 13.28 36.70 -18.72
CA GLY A 715 13.45 37.94 -17.95
C GLY A 715 13.36 39.19 -18.83
N GLY A 716 14.04 39.19 -19.98
CA GLY A 716 13.96 40.27 -20.98
C GLY A 716 12.54 40.47 -21.53
N LEU A 717 11.81 39.40 -21.81
CA LEU A 717 10.42 39.43 -22.26
C LEU A 717 9.45 39.94 -21.18
N ARG A 718 9.65 39.54 -19.91
CA ARG A 718 8.88 40.06 -18.75
C ARG A 718 9.15 41.56 -18.51
N ALA A 719 10.39 42.01 -18.66
CA ALA A 719 10.74 43.43 -18.59
C ALA A 719 10.12 44.23 -19.76
N TYR A 720 10.22 43.72 -21.00
CA TYR A 720 9.67 44.36 -22.19
C TYR A 720 8.14 44.47 -22.15
N SER A 721 7.42 43.42 -21.73
CA SER A 721 5.97 43.45 -21.59
C SER A 721 5.50 44.43 -20.51
N THR A 722 6.24 44.56 -19.41
CA THR A 722 5.97 45.52 -18.33
C THR A 722 6.20 46.95 -18.78
N ILE A 723 7.24 47.21 -19.58
CA ILE A 723 7.49 48.53 -20.19
C ILE A 723 6.40 48.86 -21.24
N LYS A 724 5.95 47.87 -22.03
CA LYS A 724 4.86 48.04 -23.01
C LYS A 724 3.47 48.22 -22.36
N ARG A 725 3.30 47.88 -21.07
CA ARG A 725 2.11 48.23 -20.25
C ARG A 725 2.22 49.59 -19.53
N ARG A 726 3.36 50.28 -19.63
CA ARG A 726 3.63 51.61 -19.02
C ARG A 726 3.90 52.71 -20.06
N ARG A 727 3.57 52.46 -21.32
CA ARG A 727 3.54 53.41 -22.45
C ARG A 727 2.20 53.27 -23.16
#